data_AF-A0A8J7ACV5-F1
#
_entry.id   AF-A0A8J7ACV5-F1
#
_cell.length_a   1.000
_cell.length_b   1.000
_cell.length_c   1.000
_cell.angle_alpha   90.00
_cell.angle_beta   90.00
_cell.angle_gamma   90.00
#
_symmetry.space_group_name_H-M   'P 1'
#
loop_
_entity.id
_entity.type
_entity.pdbx_description
1 polymer ?
#
loop_
_entity_poly.entity_id
_entity_poly.type
_entity_poly.pdbx_seq_one_letter_code
_entity_poly.pdbx_strand_id
1 'polypeptide(L)'
;PLLIKERGSNKGEQLWRELDKAERQRIQDLVKNPLRLALLCSTWQGSDKGLPETKAGLYQQFVEEVYKWKENRFPTTEQQQEELNAALGRLAKRAIDQETSRFRLPHKFVREELGDAKQQNSLFSLALKLGWLNEVGVAAESATKEKVYAFYHPTFEEYFAALAVENWDEFLNHVPDNPAQGVYRIFAPQWKEVILLWLGREDEGMEEKKKEFIQALVEFDDGCGEFSGIYRVRRGFYEFRAYFLAAAGISEFKDYSRVDQIVVQIIKWCFGYFNKSQEWISLLEPIQEEAQSALLQTERTKTIDGLVDLIADAYIDDDTKRLVVVSLGQIGSGSQTAINSLVKLINNPQVDPFTQVQTAFSLGQINPSNQIAINAFVELISNPQVDYAIQWQAAKCLGKIDPGHKTAITTLVELISDSQLSNEFKWEIAESLGQIDPGHKTAITTLVEIIGNSHEVDYALQWEAAQSLKEISFSTGTQTAMIGLSKLICDSQMDDKTKWLVADSLNQIDPGNKIAINALIQLIKNPKVDVEIQLRAAFSLGQIDMGKQIVMTSLVNLIGNPKVDAYTQVGAAFSLGQIDIGNQMAITSLVNLICNPKVNFFTRGQAAVSLGQIGFGSQIAITALVELTQNPHKNVLTQVQAAFALGLIDPGNKIAIAALVELIGKPQLDDNNRSLATESLEKIMSEEQMPNVVTMLKDYLSPETYKNNFGRFYHCYEFIWKCAQSMSYPAFYQAWHQQEKVKDGG
;
A
#
# COMPACT_ATOMS: atom_id res chain seq x y z
N PRO A 1 10.26 -29.10 -45.20
CA PRO A 1 10.05 -27.98 -46.13
C PRO A 1 8.60 -27.47 -46.04
N LEU A 2 8.32 -26.68 -45.00
CA LEU A 2 7.06 -25.97 -44.83
C LEU A 2 7.38 -24.48 -44.97
N LEU A 3 6.88 -23.95 -46.08
CA LEU A 3 6.69 -22.55 -46.46
C LEU A 3 6.97 -21.52 -45.36
N ILE A 4 8.17 -20.93 -45.43
CA ILE A 4 8.39 -19.53 -45.06
C ILE A 4 7.63 -18.70 -46.11
N LYS A 5 6.31 -18.56 -45.94
CA LYS A 5 5.57 -17.45 -46.54
C LYS A 5 5.91 -16.22 -45.70
N GLU A 6 6.30 -15.14 -46.37
CA GLU A 6 6.62 -13.82 -45.84
C GLU A 6 5.90 -13.53 -44.51
N ARG A 7 6.65 -13.56 -43.41
CA ARG A 7 6.16 -13.04 -42.12
C ARG A 7 5.83 -11.56 -42.35
N GLY A 8 4.55 -11.20 -42.23
CA GLY A 8 4.06 -9.83 -42.42
C GLY A 8 4.81 -8.83 -41.54
N SER A 9 5.84 -8.19 -42.12
CA SER A 9 6.84 -7.43 -41.36
C SER A 9 6.30 -6.14 -40.72
N ASN A 10 5.02 -5.81 -40.94
CA ASN A 10 4.38 -4.60 -40.41
C ASN A 10 3.27 -4.92 -39.38
N LYS A 11 2.83 -6.17 -39.20
CA LYS A 11 1.72 -6.48 -38.28
C LYS A 11 2.06 -6.21 -36.81
N GLY A 12 3.31 -6.48 -36.41
CA GLY A 12 3.80 -6.17 -35.06
C GLY A 12 3.87 -4.67 -34.81
N GLU A 13 4.38 -3.89 -35.77
CA GLU A 13 4.39 -2.43 -35.70
C GLU A 13 2.97 -1.85 -35.67
N GLN A 14 2.04 -2.41 -36.44
CA GLN A 14 0.63 -2.01 -36.41
C GLN A 14 -0.03 -2.29 -35.06
N LEU A 15 0.22 -3.48 -34.47
CA LEU A 15 -0.28 -3.79 -33.12
C LEU A 15 0.30 -2.81 -32.09
N TRP A 16 1.60 -2.51 -32.19
CA TRP A 16 2.26 -1.57 -31.29
C TRP A 16 1.67 -0.16 -31.43
N ARG A 17 1.48 0.34 -32.66
CA ARG A 17 0.82 1.63 -32.93
C ARG A 17 -0.63 1.67 -32.42
N GLU A 18 -1.35 0.56 -32.52
CA GLU A 18 -2.72 0.48 -32.01
C GLU A 18 -2.74 0.52 -30.47
N LEU A 19 -1.87 -0.26 -29.81
CA LEU A 19 -1.74 -0.30 -28.35
C LEU A 19 -1.24 1.03 -27.76
N ASP A 20 -0.49 1.82 -28.53
CA ASP A 20 0.03 3.12 -28.12
C ASP A 20 -1.03 4.24 -28.14
N LYS A 21 -2.22 3.97 -28.71
CA LYS A 21 -3.34 4.91 -28.64
C LYS A 21 -3.81 5.07 -27.18
N ALA A 22 -4.12 6.31 -26.79
CA ALA A 22 -4.56 6.63 -25.44
C ALA A 22 -5.76 5.79 -24.94
N GLU A 23 -6.67 5.45 -25.84
CA GLU A 23 -7.87 4.64 -25.59
C GLU A 23 -7.57 3.14 -25.37
N ARG A 24 -6.35 2.68 -25.69
CA ARG A 24 -5.92 1.27 -25.58
C ARG A 24 -5.02 0.99 -24.38
N GLN A 25 -4.76 1.98 -23.52
CA GLN A 25 -3.89 1.84 -22.36
C GLN A 25 -4.27 0.67 -21.44
N ARG A 26 -5.56 0.44 -21.23
CA ARG A 26 -6.04 -0.70 -20.42
C ARG A 26 -5.66 -2.05 -20.98
N ILE A 27 -5.71 -2.18 -22.31
CA ILE A 27 -5.27 -3.39 -22.99
C ILE A 27 -3.76 -3.51 -22.86
N GLN A 28 -3.02 -2.41 -23.03
CA GLN A 28 -1.57 -2.36 -22.84
C GLN A 28 -1.16 -2.83 -21.44
N ASP A 29 -1.84 -2.35 -20.39
CA ASP A 29 -1.62 -2.76 -19.01
C ASP A 29 -1.94 -4.25 -18.80
N LEU A 30 -3.02 -4.72 -19.41
CA LEU A 30 -3.44 -6.12 -19.32
C LEU A 30 -2.42 -7.08 -19.94
N VAL A 31 -1.77 -6.69 -21.04
CA VAL A 31 -0.81 -7.53 -21.79
C VAL A 31 0.66 -7.38 -21.37
N LYS A 32 0.93 -6.70 -20.24
CA LYS A 32 2.24 -6.81 -19.55
C LYS A 32 2.54 -8.25 -19.11
N ASN A 33 1.50 -9.07 -18.96
CA ASN A 33 1.64 -10.50 -18.72
C ASN A 33 2.03 -11.24 -20.02
N PRO A 34 3.14 -12.02 -20.05
CA PRO A 34 3.61 -12.71 -21.26
C PRO A 34 2.58 -13.63 -21.92
N LEU A 35 1.71 -14.24 -21.12
CA LEU A 35 0.65 -15.13 -21.62
C LEU A 35 -0.42 -14.35 -22.39
N ARG A 36 -0.90 -13.25 -21.79
CA ARG A 36 -1.91 -12.38 -22.41
C ARG A 36 -1.34 -11.71 -23.66
N LEU A 37 -0.06 -11.33 -23.64
CA LEU A 37 0.63 -10.84 -24.82
C LEU A 37 0.66 -11.87 -25.94
N ALA A 38 0.95 -13.14 -25.63
CA ALA A 38 0.96 -14.20 -26.63
C ALA A 38 -0.44 -14.42 -27.25
N LEU A 39 -1.48 -14.42 -26.42
CA LEU A 39 -2.88 -14.53 -26.89
C LEU A 39 -3.29 -13.32 -27.73
N LEU A 40 -2.93 -12.11 -27.32
CA LEU A 40 -3.16 -10.88 -28.09
C LEU A 40 -2.45 -10.94 -29.45
N CYS A 41 -1.18 -11.36 -29.48
CA CYS A 41 -0.43 -11.51 -30.72
C CYS A 41 -1.07 -12.54 -31.65
N SER A 42 -1.55 -13.67 -31.12
CA SER A 42 -2.24 -14.70 -31.92
C SER A 42 -3.53 -14.15 -32.52
N THR A 43 -4.35 -13.53 -31.67
CA THR A 43 -5.63 -12.93 -32.04
C THR A 43 -5.45 -11.87 -33.14
N TRP A 44 -4.46 -10.98 -32.98
CA TRP A 44 -4.12 -9.94 -33.96
C TRP A 44 -3.60 -10.50 -35.29
N GLN A 45 -2.92 -11.66 -35.26
CA GLN A 45 -2.47 -12.30 -36.49
C GLN A 45 -3.62 -12.90 -37.30
N GLY A 46 -4.62 -13.48 -36.61
CA GLY A 46 -5.74 -14.22 -37.18
C GLY A 46 -7.03 -13.43 -37.44
N SER A 47 -7.12 -12.16 -37.00
CA SER A 47 -8.34 -11.35 -37.09
C SER A 47 -8.11 -9.97 -37.70
N ASP A 48 -9.02 -9.51 -38.56
CA ASP A 48 -9.08 -8.14 -39.07
C ASP A 48 -10.02 -7.23 -38.23
N LYS A 49 -10.64 -7.76 -37.14
CA LYS A 49 -11.64 -7.05 -36.33
C LYS A 49 -11.06 -5.94 -35.43
N GLY A 50 -9.74 -5.75 -35.40
CA GLY A 50 -9.08 -4.78 -34.51
C GLY A 50 -9.17 -5.15 -33.03
N LEU A 51 -8.68 -4.26 -32.16
CA LEU A 51 -8.76 -4.43 -30.70
C LEU A 51 -10.13 -3.94 -30.19
N PRO A 52 -10.79 -4.70 -29.30
CA PRO A 52 -12.04 -4.27 -28.67
C PRO A 52 -11.77 -3.16 -27.65
N GLU A 53 -12.81 -2.43 -27.23
CA GLU A 53 -12.66 -1.35 -26.24
C GLU A 53 -12.70 -1.82 -24.80
N THR A 54 -13.40 -2.92 -24.53
CA THR A 54 -13.60 -3.45 -23.18
C THR A 54 -12.69 -4.64 -22.91
N LYS A 55 -12.42 -4.91 -21.63
CA LYS A 55 -11.72 -6.14 -21.24
C LYS A 55 -12.51 -7.38 -21.65
N ALA A 56 -13.82 -7.36 -21.47
CA ALA A 56 -14.67 -8.51 -21.79
C ALA A 56 -14.63 -8.85 -23.29
N GLY A 57 -14.68 -7.83 -24.16
CA GLY A 57 -14.51 -8.03 -25.60
C GLY A 57 -13.15 -8.63 -25.94
N LEU A 58 -12.09 -8.24 -25.24
CA LEU A 58 -10.76 -8.84 -25.45
C LEU A 58 -10.71 -10.31 -25.03
N TYR A 59 -11.29 -10.66 -23.88
CA TYR A 59 -11.36 -12.06 -23.45
C TYR A 59 -12.27 -12.89 -24.35
N GLN A 60 -13.33 -12.32 -24.91
CA GLN A 60 -14.15 -12.97 -25.93
C GLN A 60 -13.30 -13.34 -27.15
N GLN A 61 -12.51 -12.39 -27.67
CA GLN A 61 -11.60 -12.66 -28.78
C GLN A 61 -10.54 -13.72 -28.42
N PHE A 62 -10.02 -13.73 -27.20
CA PHE A 62 -9.11 -14.79 -26.73
C PHE A 62 -9.76 -16.16 -26.70
N VAL A 63 -11.01 -16.25 -26.24
CA VAL A 63 -11.77 -17.52 -26.22
C VAL A 63 -11.98 -18.04 -27.65
N GLU A 64 -12.41 -17.19 -28.58
CA GLU A 64 -12.55 -17.54 -30.00
C GLU A 64 -11.22 -18.04 -30.59
N GLU A 65 -10.12 -17.34 -30.29
CA GLU A 65 -8.79 -17.69 -30.79
C GLU A 65 -8.28 -19.01 -30.22
N VAL A 66 -8.56 -19.32 -28.95
CA VAL A 66 -8.18 -20.61 -28.34
C VAL A 66 -8.87 -21.77 -29.06
N TYR A 67 -10.16 -21.65 -29.37
CA TYR A 67 -10.87 -22.68 -30.13
C TYR A 67 -10.29 -22.87 -31.53
N LYS A 68 -10.06 -21.77 -32.28
CA LYS A 68 -9.42 -21.81 -33.61
C LYS A 68 -8.04 -22.45 -33.56
N TRP A 69 -7.22 -22.07 -32.59
CA TRP A 69 -5.86 -22.60 -32.45
C TRP A 69 -5.85 -24.11 -32.18
N LYS A 70 -6.83 -24.61 -31.41
CA LYS A 70 -6.92 -26.03 -31.03
C LYS A 70 -7.70 -26.88 -32.03
N GLU A 71 -8.43 -26.29 -32.96
CA GLU A 71 -9.31 -26.96 -33.92
C GLU A 71 -8.65 -28.14 -34.64
N ASN A 72 -7.40 -27.96 -35.10
CA ASN A 72 -6.65 -29.01 -35.82
C ASN A 72 -6.36 -30.26 -34.97
N ARG A 73 -6.32 -30.13 -33.64
CA ARG A 73 -6.02 -31.24 -32.71
C ARG A 73 -7.27 -31.74 -31.99
N PHE A 74 -8.19 -30.84 -31.68
CA PHE A 74 -9.41 -31.08 -30.91
C PHE A 74 -10.56 -30.34 -31.59
N PRO A 75 -11.10 -30.87 -32.70
CA PRO A 75 -12.20 -30.22 -33.41
C PRO A 75 -13.43 -30.17 -32.50
N THR A 76 -14.12 -29.03 -32.53
CA THR A 76 -15.34 -28.78 -31.75
C THR A 76 -16.40 -28.14 -32.64
N THR A 77 -17.66 -28.45 -32.40
CA THR A 77 -18.78 -27.71 -33.02
C THR A 77 -19.11 -26.47 -32.20
N GLU A 78 -19.77 -25.48 -32.80
CA GLU A 78 -20.25 -24.28 -32.09
C GLU A 78 -21.09 -24.65 -30.87
N GLN A 79 -22.04 -25.58 -31.02
CA GLN A 79 -22.84 -26.09 -29.90
C GLN A 79 -21.98 -26.67 -28.76
N GLN A 80 -20.91 -27.41 -29.07
CA GLN A 80 -20.01 -27.93 -28.03
C GLN A 80 -19.25 -26.82 -27.32
N GLN A 81 -18.86 -25.76 -28.05
CA GLN A 81 -18.18 -24.61 -27.47
C GLN A 81 -19.13 -23.83 -26.55
N GLU A 82 -20.38 -23.62 -26.97
CA GLU A 82 -21.43 -22.97 -26.16
C GLU A 82 -21.74 -23.77 -24.89
N GLU A 83 -21.99 -25.07 -25.01
CA GLU A 83 -22.26 -25.96 -23.87
C GLU A 83 -21.08 -25.99 -22.89
N LEU A 84 -19.85 -26.05 -23.41
CA LEU A 84 -18.64 -26.02 -22.59
C LEU A 84 -18.46 -24.67 -21.89
N ASN A 85 -18.56 -23.55 -22.62
CA ASN A 85 -18.41 -22.22 -22.06
C ASN A 85 -19.46 -21.94 -20.98
N ALA A 86 -20.71 -22.35 -21.20
CA ALA A 86 -21.77 -22.23 -20.19
C ALA A 86 -21.46 -23.06 -18.93
N ALA A 87 -20.92 -24.27 -19.09
CA ALA A 87 -20.55 -25.11 -17.97
C ALA A 87 -19.31 -24.59 -17.22
N LEU A 88 -18.31 -24.07 -17.94
CA LEU A 88 -17.16 -23.36 -17.36
C LEU A 88 -17.61 -22.10 -16.62
N GLY A 89 -18.61 -21.39 -17.14
CA GLY A 89 -19.20 -20.22 -16.49
C GLY A 89 -19.88 -20.57 -15.17
N ARG A 90 -20.69 -21.63 -15.12
CA ARG A 90 -21.29 -22.11 -13.86
C ARG A 90 -20.22 -22.55 -12.86
N LEU A 91 -19.22 -23.31 -13.32
CA LEU A 91 -18.09 -23.74 -12.50
C LEU A 91 -17.34 -22.54 -11.91
N ALA A 92 -17.02 -21.56 -12.74
CA ALA A 92 -16.29 -20.37 -12.33
C ALA A 92 -17.11 -19.51 -11.37
N LYS A 93 -18.38 -19.23 -11.67
CA LYS A 93 -19.30 -18.49 -10.79
C LYS A 93 -19.38 -19.13 -9.41
N ARG A 94 -19.58 -20.46 -9.36
CA ARG A 94 -19.60 -21.24 -8.12
C ARG A 94 -18.26 -21.20 -7.38
N ALA A 95 -17.14 -21.17 -8.10
CA ALA A 95 -15.80 -21.05 -7.51
C ALA A 95 -15.56 -19.65 -6.93
N ILE A 96 -16.00 -18.57 -7.60
CA ILE A 96 -15.91 -17.20 -7.06
C ILE A 96 -16.79 -17.03 -5.82
N ASP A 97 -17.97 -17.67 -5.75
CA ASP A 97 -18.79 -17.71 -4.54
C ASP A 97 -18.11 -18.44 -3.36
N GLN A 98 -17.19 -19.37 -3.63
CA GLN A 98 -16.47 -20.16 -2.61
C GLN A 98 -15.00 -19.75 -2.54
N GLU A 99 -14.65 -18.87 -1.59
CA GLU A 99 -13.29 -18.32 -1.45
C GLU A 99 -12.18 -19.39 -1.44
N THR A 100 -12.42 -20.55 -0.83
CA THR A 100 -11.48 -21.69 -0.77
C THR A 100 -11.24 -22.39 -2.11
N SER A 101 -12.11 -22.19 -3.09
CA SER A 101 -12.06 -22.83 -4.42
C SER A 101 -11.71 -21.87 -5.55
N ARG A 102 -11.63 -20.56 -5.27
CA ARG A 102 -11.20 -19.55 -6.22
C ARG A 102 -9.78 -19.84 -6.71
N PHE A 103 -9.60 -19.98 -8.03
CA PHE A 103 -8.34 -20.34 -8.70
C PHE A 103 -7.77 -21.72 -8.35
N ARG A 104 -8.45 -22.50 -7.50
CA ARG A 104 -8.01 -23.81 -7.03
C ARG A 104 -9.21 -24.74 -6.93
N LEU A 105 -9.46 -25.50 -7.99
CA LEU A 105 -10.67 -26.29 -8.19
C LEU A 105 -10.44 -27.78 -7.87
N PRO A 106 -10.95 -28.31 -6.74
CA PRO A 106 -10.81 -29.73 -6.42
C PRO A 106 -11.50 -30.62 -7.46
N HIS A 107 -10.98 -31.81 -7.70
CA HIS A 107 -11.49 -32.74 -8.72
C HIS A 107 -13.00 -33.01 -8.61
N LYS A 108 -13.50 -33.24 -7.40
CA LYS A 108 -14.91 -33.48 -7.10
C LYS A 108 -15.76 -32.26 -7.46
N PHE A 109 -15.28 -31.07 -7.12
CA PHE A 109 -15.94 -29.81 -7.44
C PHE A 109 -16.08 -29.64 -8.96
N VAL A 110 -15.01 -29.89 -9.72
CA VAL A 110 -15.06 -29.83 -11.19
C VAL A 110 -15.98 -30.90 -11.78
N ARG A 111 -15.93 -32.12 -11.23
CA ARG A 111 -16.72 -33.26 -11.70
C ARG A 111 -18.23 -33.05 -11.54
N GLU A 112 -18.64 -32.36 -10.47
CA GLU A 112 -20.05 -32.04 -10.22
C GLU A 112 -20.64 -31.14 -11.33
N GLU A 113 -19.86 -30.21 -11.86
CA GLU A 113 -20.33 -29.27 -12.91
C GLU A 113 -20.08 -29.80 -14.33
N LEU A 114 -18.95 -30.44 -14.59
CA LEU A 114 -18.50 -30.81 -15.94
C LEU A 114 -18.63 -32.31 -16.28
N GLY A 115 -19.12 -33.11 -15.34
CA GLY A 115 -19.22 -34.57 -15.48
C GLY A 115 -17.89 -35.29 -15.25
N ASP A 116 -17.78 -36.56 -15.66
CA ASP A 116 -16.61 -37.39 -15.38
C ASP A 116 -15.50 -37.26 -16.44
N ALA A 117 -14.29 -36.84 -16.04
CA ALA A 117 -13.13 -36.70 -16.93
C ALA A 117 -12.76 -37.98 -17.70
N LYS A 118 -13.11 -39.17 -17.17
CA LYS A 118 -12.84 -40.45 -17.83
C LYS A 118 -13.81 -40.75 -18.98
N GLN A 119 -14.96 -40.08 -19.03
CA GLN A 119 -15.89 -40.19 -20.14
C GLN A 119 -15.40 -39.33 -21.30
N GLN A 120 -15.14 -39.96 -22.45
CA GLN A 120 -14.45 -39.32 -23.58
C GLN A 120 -15.19 -38.11 -24.19
N ASN A 121 -16.51 -38.06 -24.00
CA ASN A 121 -17.40 -37.00 -24.50
C ASN A 121 -17.90 -36.07 -23.38
N SER A 122 -17.34 -36.14 -22.16
CA SER A 122 -17.71 -35.20 -21.10
C SER A 122 -17.13 -33.81 -21.38
N LEU A 123 -17.81 -32.78 -20.87
CA LEU A 123 -17.30 -31.41 -20.87
C LEU A 123 -16.00 -31.32 -20.08
N PHE A 124 -15.83 -32.12 -19.02
CA PHE A 124 -14.57 -32.16 -18.27
C PHE A 124 -13.41 -32.66 -19.16
N SER A 125 -13.59 -33.77 -19.89
CA SER A 125 -12.56 -34.27 -20.81
C SER A 125 -12.22 -33.24 -21.88
N LEU A 126 -13.23 -32.53 -22.40
CA LEU A 126 -13.05 -31.49 -23.41
C LEU A 126 -12.31 -30.26 -22.87
N ALA A 127 -12.66 -29.79 -21.66
CA ALA A 127 -11.98 -28.69 -20.96
C ALA A 127 -10.48 -28.97 -20.78
N LEU A 128 -10.12 -30.20 -20.40
CA LEU A 128 -8.72 -30.62 -20.25
C LEU A 128 -7.97 -30.68 -21.60
N LYS A 129 -8.61 -31.20 -22.66
CA LYS A 129 -8.00 -31.28 -24.00
C LYS A 129 -7.70 -29.91 -24.59
N LEU A 130 -8.65 -28.99 -24.45
CA LEU A 130 -8.51 -27.62 -24.93
C LEU A 130 -7.56 -26.78 -24.06
N GLY A 131 -7.35 -27.19 -22.80
CA GLY A 131 -6.48 -26.52 -21.84
C GLY A 131 -7.19 -25.41 -21.05
N TRP A 132 -8.53 -25.37 -21.09
CA TRP A 132 -9.33 -24.46 -20.25
C TRP A 132 -9.14 -24.76 -18.78
N LEU A 133 -9.03 -26.04 -18.43
CA LEU A 133 -8.64 -26.50 -17.11
C LEU A 133 -7.34 -27.28 -17.20
N ASN A 134 -6.43 -27.04 -16.25
CA ASN A 134 -5.13 -27.70 -16.17
C ASN A 134 -4.95 -28.31 -14.79
N GLU A 135 -4.42 -29.54 -14.73
CA GLU A 135 -4.06 -30.18 -13.45
C GLU A 135 -2.81 -29.48 -12.90
N VAL A 136 -2.96 -28.77 -11.79
CA VAL A 136 -1.89 -27.96 -11.17
C VAL A 136 -1.27 -28.63 -9.96
N GLY A 137 -1.84 -29.73 -9.49
CA GLY A 137 -1.28 -30.52 -8.40
C GLY A 137 -2.33 -31.37 -7.69
N VAL A 138 -2.06 -31.66 -6.42
CA VAL A 138 -2.96 -32.38 -5.51
C VAL A 138 -3.21 -31.56 -4.25
N ALA A 139 -4.39 -31.70 -3.67
CA ALA A 139 -4.77 -31.07 -2.42
C ALA A 139 -3.97 -31.70 -1.27
N ALA A 140 -2.93 -31.01 -0.81
CA ALA A 140 -2.05 -31.48 0.26
C ALA A 140 -2.80 -31.66 1.60
N GLU A 141 -3.81 -30.82 1.82
CA GLU A 141 -4.74 -30.85 2.95
C GLU A 141 -5.76 -32.01 2.88
N SER A 142 -5.91 -32.64 1.71
CA SER A 142 -6.83 -33.75 1.53
C SER A 142 -6.15 -35.08 1.82
N ALA A 143 -6.75 -35.87 2.72
CA ALA A 143 -6.29 -37.23 3.02
C ALA A 143 -6.25 -38.14 1.78
N THR A 144 -7.07 -37.84 0.76
CA THR A 144 -7.15 -38.60 -0.48
C THR A 144 -6.18 -38.12 -1.57
N LYS A 145 -5.40 -37.05 -1.32
CA LYS A 145 -4.55 -36.37 -2.32
C LYS A 145 -5.31 -36.09 -3.62
N GLU A 146 -6.51 -35.54 -3.45
CA GLU A 146 -7.41 -35.22 -4.55
C GLU A 146 -6.72 -34.29 -5.58
N LYS A 147 -6.93 -34.55 -6.88
CA LYS A 147 -6.38 -33.69 -7.93
C LYS A 147 -6.99 -32.30 -7.87
N VAL A 148 -6.18 -31.30 -8.18
CA VAL A 148 -6.58 -29.89 -8.21
C VAL A 148 -6.36 -29.34 -9.60
N TYR A 149 -7.34 -28.59 -10.08
CA TYR A 149 -7.34 -27.96 -11.38
C TYR A 149 -7.38 -26.44 -11.23
N ALA A 150 -6.90 -25.74 -12.25
CA ALA A 150 -7.05 -24.30 -12.36
C ALA A 150 -7.38 -23.92 -13.80
N PHE A 151 -8.01 -22.77 -13.97
CA PHE A 151 -8.17 -22.17 -15.29
C PHE A 151 -6.79 -21.82 -15.89
N TYR A 152 -6.73 -21.73 -17.21
CA TYR A 152 -5.52 -21.34 -17.94
C TYR A 152 -4.89 -20.03 -17.43
N HIS A 153 -5.73 -19.10 -16.96
CA HIS A 153 -5.34 -17.90 -16.23
C HIS A 153 -6.51 -17.51 -15.29
N PRO A 154 -6.24 -16.95 -14.09
CA PRO A 154 -7.27 -16.48 -13.15
C PRO A 154 -8.40 -15.66 -13.80
N THR A 155 -8.06 -14.71 -14.66
CA THR A 155 -9.08 -13.87 -15.32
C THR A 155 -9.96 -14.59 -16.35
N PHE A 156 -9.57 -15.77 -16.85
CA PHE A 156 -10.52 -16.59 -17.62
C PHE A 156 -11.62 -17.15 -16.70
N GLU A 157 -11.29 -17.54 -15.47
CA GLU A 157 -12.31 -17.90 -14.46
C GLU A 157 -13.25 -16.72 -14.23
N GLU A 158 -12.71 -15.53 -13.98
CA GLU A 158 -13.52 -14.32 -13.75
C GLU A 158 -14.38 -13.94 -14.98
N TYR A 159 -13.85 -14.10 -16.19
CA TYR A 159 -14.58 -13.88 -17.44
C TYR A 159 -15.71 -14.88 -17.65
N PHE A 160 -15.46 -16.18 -17.47
CA PHE A 160 -16.50 -17.20 -17.58
C PHE A 160 -17.56 -17.01 -16.49
N ALA A 161 -17.17 -16.63 -15.27
CA ALA A 161 -18.12 -16.28 -14.21
C ALA A 161 -19.00 -15.08 -14.63
N ALA A 162 -18.43 -14.06 -15.26
CA ALA A 162 -19.18 -12.89 -15.76
C ALA A 162 -20.19 -13.27 -16.85
N LEU A 163 -19.86 -14.22 -17.73
CA LEU A 163 -20.80 -14.75 -18.73
C LEU A 163 -21.98 -15.49 -18.09
N ALA A 164 -21.77 -16.13 -16.94
CA ALA A 164 -22.80 -16.90 -16.23
C ALA A 164 -23.71 -16.06 -15.30
N VAL A 165 -23.53 -14.74 -15.27
CA VAL A 165 -24.43 -13.81 -14.58
C VAL A 165 -25.39 -13.20 -15.59
N GLU A 166 -26.68 -13.49 -15.46
CA GLU A 166 -27.70 -13.05 -16.43
C GLU A 166 -28.22 -11.64 -16.14
N ASN A 167 -28.23 -11.27 -14.86
CA ASN A 167 -28.78 -10.00 -14.41
C ASN A 167 -28.03 -9.45 -13.19
N TRP A 168 -28.05 -8.14 -13.03
CA TRP A 168 -27.23 -7.46 -12.03
C TRP A 168 -27.74 -7.62 -10.60
N ASP A 169 -29.00 -8.05 -10.40
CA ASP A 169 -29.56 -8.37 -9.08
C ASP A 169 -28.79 -9.51 -8.38
N GLU A 170 -28.12 -10.35 -9.18
CA GLU A 170 -27.18 -11.34 -8.66
C GLU A 170 -25.97 -10.71 -7.98
N PHE A 171 -25.55 -9.50 -8.39
CA PHE A 171 -24.48 -8.76 -7.70
C PHE A 171 -25.02 -7.93 -6.53
N LEU A 172 -26.19 -7.33 -6.74
CA LEU A 172 -26.82 -6.40 -5.83
C LEU A 172 -28.33 -6.62 -5.76
N ASN A 173 -28.77 -7.26 -4.67
CA ASN A 173 -30.17 -7.27 -4.27
C ASN A 173 -30.27 -6.55 -2.92
N HIS A 174 -30.42 -5.23 -2.97
CA HIS A 174 -30.44 -4.40 -1.78
C HIS A 174 -31.81 -4.52 -1.08
N VAL A 175 -31.80 -4.94 0.19
CA VAL A 175 -32.99 -5.00 1.05
C VAL A 175 -32.82 -3.94 2.15
N PRO A 176 -33.46 -2.76 2.00
CA PRO A 176 -33.40 -1.70 3.00
C PRO A 176 -33.83 -2.22 4.38
N ASP A 177 -33.25 -1.67 5.44
CA ASP A 177 -33.52 -1.99 6.85
C ASP A 177 -33.23 -3.44 7.30
N ASN A 178 -32.95 -4.35 6.36
CA ASN A 178 -32.68 -5.75 6.64
C ASN A 178 -31.65 -6.36 5.65
N PRO A 179 -30.42 -5.82 5.59
CA PRO A 179 -29.42 -6.25 4.63
C PRO A 179 -28.97 -7.70 4.82
N ALA A 180 -29.28 -8.36 5.94
CA ALA A 180 -29.02 -9.80 6.10
C ALA A 180 -29.78 -10.68 5.09
N GLN A 181 -30.85 -10.18 4.46
CA GLN A 181 -31.62 -10.88 3.42
C GLN A 181 -31.21 -10.49 1.99
N GLY A 182 -30.34 -9.50 1.84
CA GLY A 182 -29.88 -9.01 0.54
C GLY A 182 -28.66 -9.74 0.00
N VAL A 183 -28.28 -9.38 -1.22
CA VAL A 183 -27.05 -9.84 -1.89
C VAL A 183 -26.17 -8.62 -2.16
N TYR A 184 -24.91 -8.67 -1.72
CA TYR A 184 -23.98 -7.54 -1.79
C TYR A 184 -22.60 -7.95 -2.31
N ARG A 185 -22.57 -8.73 -3.40
CA ARG A 185 -21.32 -9.12 -4.06
C ARG A 185 -20.51 -7.90 -4.53
N ILE A 186 -21.16 -6.75 -4.72
CA ILE A 186 -20.53 -5.46 -5.01
C ILE A 186 -19.47 -5.02 -3.97
N PHE A 187 -19.52 -5.54 -2.74
CA PHE A 187 -18.54 -5.24 -1.68
C PHE A 187 -17.53 -6.37 -1.44
N ALA A 188 -17.66 -7.48 -2.16
CA ALA A 188 -16.78 -8.65 -2.05
C ALA A 188 -15.62 -8.51 -3.06
N PRO A 189 -14.35 -8.40 -2.61
CA PRO A 189 -13.21 -8.14 -3.50
C PRO A 189 -13.07 -9.12 -4.65
N GLN A 190 -13.45 -10.39 -4.45
CA GLN A 190 -13.39 -11.44 -5.46
C GLN A 190 -14.36 -11.25 -6.63
N TRP A 191 -15.42 -10.47 -6.44
CA TRP A 191 -16.42 -10.21 -7.48
C TRP A 191 -16.11 -8.96 -8.30
N LYS A 192 -15.16 -8.12 -7.88
CA LYS A 192 -14.86 -6.85 -8.55
C LYS A 192 -14.53 -7.03 -10.03
N GLU A 193 -13.57 -7.89 -10.38
CA GLU A 193 -13.20 -8.10 -11.80
C GLU A 193 -14.34 -8.79 -12.58
N VAL A 194 -15.11 -9.69 -11.96
CA VAL A 194 -16.30 -10.30 -12.58
C VAL A 194 -17.34 -9.24 -12.94
N ILE A 195 -17.59 -8.28 -12.04
CA ILE A 195 -18.52 -7.16 -12.26
C ILE A 195 -18.01 -6.26 -13.39
N LEU A 196 -16.72 -5.92 -13.41
CA LEU A 196 -16.14 -5.10 -14.48
C LEU A 196 -16.22 -5.82 -15.84
N LEU A 197 -15.90 -7.11 -15.89
CA LEU A 197 -16.06 -7.92 -17.11
C LEU A 197 -17.53 -8.01 -17.52
N TRP A 198 -18.46 -8.14 -16.58
CA TRP A 198 -19.89 -8.14 -16.88
C TRP A 198 -20.36 -6.82 -17.49
N LEU A 199 -19.93 -5.68 -16.93
CA LEU A 199 -20.20 -4.35 -17.49
C LEU A 199 -19.60 -4.16 -18.89
N GLY A 200 -18.48 -4.83 -19.19
CA GLY A 200 -17.83 -4.78 -20.49
C GLY A 200 -18.42 -5.70 -21.58
N ARG A 201 -19.36 -6.60 -21.25
CA ARG A 201 -19.92 -7.58 -22.21
C ARG A 201 -20.71 -6.91 -23.34
N GLU A 202 -20.47 -7.27 -24.59
CA GLU A 202 -21.14 -6.64 -25.75
C GLU A 202 -22.41 -7.38 -26.19
N ASP A 203 -22.99 -8.23 -25.34
CA ASP A 203 -24.15 -9.05 -25.69
C ASP A 203 -25.41 -8.20 -25.92
N GLU A 204 -26.25 -8.64 -26.86
CA GLU A 204 -27.53 -8.00 -27.16
C GLU A 204 -28.43 -7.93 -25.91
N GLY A 205 -29.04 -6.76 -25.67
CA GLY A 205 -29.99 -6.53 -24.58
C GLY A 205 -29.36 -6.26 -23.19
N MET A 206 -28.03 -6.17 -23.09
CA MET A 206 -27.35 -5.85 -21.82
C MET A 206 -27.31 -4.36 -21.49
N GLU A 207 -27.48 -3.48 -22.48
CA GLU A 207 -27.27 -2.03 -22.33
C GLU A 207 -28.12 -1.41 -21.20
N GLU A 208 -29.44 -1.66 -21.19
CA GLU A 208 -30.32 -1.12 -20.16
C GLU A 208 -30.02 -1.69 -18.77
N LYS A 209 -29.73 -3.01 -18.68
CA LYS A 209 -29.34 -3.65 -17.41
C LYS A 209 -28.08 -3.02 -16.82
N LYS A 210 -27.09 -2.68 -17.66
CA LYS A 210 -25.87 -2.01 -17.20
C LYS A 210 -26.13 -0.59 -16.74
N LYS A 211 -26.99 0.17 -17.45
CA LYS A 211 -27.41 1.52 -17.03
C LYS A 211 -28.10 1.48 -15.67
N GLU A 212 -29.05 0.57 -15.49
CA GLU A 212 -29.75 0.35 -14.21
C GLU A 212 -28.78 -0.02 -13.09
N PHE A 213 -27.83 -0.91 -13.37
CA PHE A 213 -26.86 -1.35 -12.38
C PHE A 213 -25.92 -0.21 -11.93
N ILE A 214 -25.33 0.55 -12.87
CA ILE A 214 -24.47 1.69 -12.52
C ILE A 214 -25.27 2.74 -11.73
N GLN A 215 -26.52 2.98 -12.11
CA GLN A 215 -27.41 3.87 -11.38
C GLN A 215 -27.67 3.36 -9.95
N ALA A 216 -27.93 2.06 -9.77
CA ALA A 216 -28.11 1.44 -8.46
C ALA A 216 -26.85 1.53 -7.58
N LEU A 217 -25.65 1.48 -8.16
CA LEU A 217 -24.39 1.70 -7.43
C LEU A 217 -24.21 3.17 -7.00
N VAL A 218 -24.55 4.12 -7.88
CA VAL A 218 -24.43 5.57 -7.63
C VAL A 218 -25.42 6.06 -6.57
N GLU A 219 -26.61 5.46 -6.55
CA GLU A 219 -27.73 5.78 -5.67
C GLU A 219 -27.85 4.83 -4.49
N PHE A 220 -26.87 3.94 -4.30
CA PHE A 220 -26.85 3.03 -3.16
C PHE A 220 -26.96 3.83 -1.86
N ASP A 221 -27.93 3.48 -1.03
CA ASP A 221 -28.13 4.00 0.32
C ASP A 221 -27.72 2.90 1.29
N ASP A 222 -26.79 3.20 2.19
CA ASP A 222 -26.30 2.21 3.15
C ASP A 222 -27.04 2.25 4.49
N GLY A 223 -27.87 3.26 4.73
CA GLY A 223 -28.59 3.48 5.99
C GLY A 223 -27.68 3.75 7.21
N CYS A 224 -26.36 3.86 7.02
CA CYS A 224 -25.36 3.89 8.09
C CYS A 224 -24.85 5.31 8.38
N GLY A 225 -25.78 6.24 8.62
CA GLY A 225 -25.51 7.57 9.16
C GLY A 225 -25.95 8.72 8.26
N GLU A 226 -26.55 9.75 8.87
CA GLU A 226 -26.93 10.98 8.16
C GLU A 226 -25.80 12.01 8.25
N PHE A 227 -24.88 11.96 7.29
CA PHE A 227 -23.74 12.89 7.25
C PHE A 227 -24.06 14.22 6.57
N SER A 228 -25.34 14.51 6.30
CA SER A 228 -25.80 15.71 5.60
C SER A 228 -25.32 17.03 6.25
N GLY A 229 -25.13 17.02 7.58
CA GLY A 229 -24.62 18.14 8.38
C GLY A 229 -23.09 18.23 8.52
N ILE A 230 -22.33 17.28 7.96
CA ILE A 230 -20.86 17.22 8.10
C ILE A 230 -20.24 17.51 6.72
N TYR A 231 -19.60 18.67 6.55
CA TYR A 231 -19.24 19.11 5.20
C TYR A 231 -18.17 18.25 4.50
N ARG A 232 -17.29 17.58 5.26
CA ARG A 232 -16.19 16.72 4.77
C ARG A 232 -16.56 15.24 4.56
N VAL A 233 -17.74 14.83 5.00
CA VAL A 233 -18.26 13.46 4.88
C VAL A 233 -19.72 13.62 4.50
N ARG A 234 -20.13 13.33 3.28
CA ARG A 234 -21.50 13.62 2.81
C ARG A 234 -22.31 12.38 2.41
N ARG A 235 -21.74 11.21 2.64
CA ARG A 235 -22.26 9.91 2.24
C ARG A 235 -21.86 8.87 3.29
N GLY A 236 -22.63 7.80 3.40
CA GLY A 236 -22.27 6.62 4.17
C GLY A 236 -21.03 5.90 3.63
N PHE A 237 -20.48 5.01 4.46
CA PHE A 237 -19.25 4.27 4.16
C PHE A 237 -19.41 3.36 2.92
N TYR A 238 -20.52 2.62 2.84
CA TYR A 238 -20.77 1.71 1.73
C TYR A 238 -21.35 2.41 0.51
N GLU A 239 -21.95 3.60 0.69
CA GLU A 239 -22.28 4.46 -0.44
C GLU A 239 -21.02 4.89 -1.22
N PHE A 240 -19.95 5.30 -0.52
CA PHE A 240 -18.68 5.61 -1.17
C PHE A 240 -18.12 4.40 -1.90
N ARG A 241 -18.10 3.22 -1.24
CA ARG A 241 -17.61 1.97 -1.85
C ARG A 241 -18.38 1.61 -3.12
N ALA A 242 -19.71 1.72 -3.10
CA ALA A 242 -20.56 1.46 -4.27
C ALA A 242 -20.28 2.48 -5.39
N TYR A 243 -20.13 3.76 -5.05
CA TYR A 243 -19.82 4.81 -6.02
C TYR A 243 -18.43 4.62 -6.66
N PHE A 244 -17.42 4.20 -5.90
CA PHE A 244 -16.09 3.89 -6.43
C PHE A 244 -16.13 2.68 -7.38
N LEU A 245 -16.98 1.68 -7.11
CA LEU A 245 -17.22 0.58 -8.05
C LEU A 245 -17.93 1.09 -9.32
N ALA A 246 -18.88 2.02 -9.21
CA ALA A 246 -19.52 2.65 -10.37
C ALA A 246 -18.51 3.41 -11.22
N ALA A 247 -17.61 4.17 -10.58
CA ALA A 247 -16.52 4.88 -11.23
C ALA A 247 -15.56 3.94 -11.97
N ALA A 248 -15.22 2.80 -11.37
CA ALA A 248 -14.50 1.75 -12.07
C ALA A 248 -15.34 1.13 -13.20
N GLY A 249 -16.65 1.00 -13.04
CA GLY A 249 -17.56 0.40 -14.02
C GLY A 249 -17.74 1.19 -15.32
N ILE A 250 -17.85 2.52 -15.25
CA ILE A 250 -18.07 3.39 -16.43
C ILE A 250 -16.95 3.34 -17.45
N SER A 251 -15.80 2.82 -17.06
CA SER A 251 -14.67 2.63 -17.93
C SER A 251 -14.77 1.38 -18.82
N GLU A 252 -15.62 0.42 -18.44
CA GLU A 252 -16.01 -0.75 -19.25
C GLU A 252 -17.34 -0.52 -19.98
N PHE A 253 -18.12 0.50 -19.59
CA PHE A 253 -19.39 0.88 -20.23
C PHE A 253 -19.49 2.40 -20.44
N LYS A 254 -18.90 2.88 -21.53
CA LYS A 254 -18.74 4.31 -21.84
C LYS A 254 -20.03 5.00 -22.31
N ASP A 255 -21.01 4.23 -22.81
CA ASP A 255 -22.29 4.78 -23.33
C ASP A 255 -23.26 5.23 -22.22
N TYR A 256 -22.83 5.19 -20.96
CA TYR A 256 -23.61 5.67 -19.84
C TYR A 256 -23.68 7.20 -19.82
N SER A 257 -24.90 7.75 -19.95
CA SER A 257 -25.14 9.21 -20.09
C SER A 257 -24.57 10.09 -18.97
N ARG A 258 -24.25 9.53 -17.78
CA ARG A 258 -23.72 10.28 -16.62
C ARG A 258 -22.23 10.02 -16.35
N VAL A 259 -21.47 9.47 -17.30
CA VAL A 259 -20.00 9.28 -17.18
C VAL A 259 -19.30 10.55 -16.69
N ASP A 260 -19.56 11.68 -17.34
CA ASP A 260 -18.93 12.97 -16.98
C ASP A 260 -19.26 13.39 -15.54
N GLN A 261 -20.49 13.13 -15.06
CA GLN A 261 -20.89 13.47 -13.69
C GLN A 261 -20.15 12.62 -12.65
N ILE A 262 -19.98 11.32 -12.92
CA ILE A 262 -19.23 10.41 -12.05
C ILE A 262 -17.75 10.82 -12.01
N VAL A 263 -17.14 11.07 -13.17
CA VAL A 263 -15.74 11.52 -13.27
C VAL A 263 -15.51 12.81 -12.48
N VAL A 264 -16.35 13.84 -12.71
CA VAL A 264 -16.27 15.11 -11.99
C VAL A 264 -16.42 14.91 -10.48
N GLN A 265 -17.32 14.02 -10.06
CA GLN A 265 -17.52 13.75 -8.64
C GLN A 265 -16.31 13.08 -7.99
N ILE A 266 -15.67 12.13 -8.68
CA ILE A 266 -14.42 11.50 -8.23
C ILE A 266 -13.29 12.54 -8.11
N ILE A 267 -13.10 13.39 -9.13
CA ILE A 267 -12.11 14.48 -9.09
C ILE A 267 -12.36 15.39 -7.88
N LYS A 268 -13.61 15.79 -7.62
CA LYS A 268 -13.95 16.59 -6.43
C LYS A 268 -13.65 15.88 -5.11
N TRP A 269 -13.81 14.56 -5.05
CA TRP A 269 -13.47 13.78 -3.87
C TRP A 269 -11.97 13.60 -3.68
N CYS A 270 -11.19 13.56 -4.76
CA CYS A 270 -9.73 13.55 -4.68
C CYS A 270 -9.17 14.90 -4.19
N PHE A 271 -9.57 16.00 -4.84
CA PHE A 271 -8.86 17.29 -4.71
C PHE A 271 -9.64 18.34 -3.94
N GLY A 272 -10.95 18.20 -3.80
CA GLY A 272 -11.83 19.21 -3.22
C GLY A 272 -12.58 20.02 -4.27
N TYR A 273 -13.43 20.94 -3.81
CA TYR A 273 -14.26 21.79 -4.66
C TYR A 273 -14.77 23.02 -3.93
N PHE A 274 -15.12 24.06 -4.67
CA PHE A 274 -15.83 25.22 -4.12
C PHE A 274 -17.30 24.91 -3.85
N ASN A 275 -17.75 25.13 -2.62
CA ASN A 275 -19.16 25.03 -2.26
C ASN A 275 -19.97 26.22 -2.81
N LYS A 276 -21.29 26.24 -2.57
CA LYS A 276 -22.18 27.35 -3.00
C LYS A 276 -21.79 28.71 -2.41
N SER A 277 -21.12 28.71 -1.26
CA SER A 277 -20.60 29.91 -0.57
C SER A 277 -19.21 30.33 -1.03
N GLN A 278 -18.64 29.69 -2.07
CA GLN A 278 -17.28 29.94 -2.57
C GLN A 278 -16.17 29.58 -1.57
N GLU A 279 -16.43 28.64 -0.67
CA GLU A 279 -15.41 28.09 0.22
C GLU A 279 -14.87 26.77 -0.35
N TRP A 280 -13.55 26.59 -0.31
CA TRP A 280 -12.91 25.35 -0.71
C TRP A 280 -13.18 24.24 0.31
N ILE A 281 -13.75 23.14 -0.14
CA ILE A 281 -14.05 21.97 0.68
C ILE A 281 -13.21 20.78 0.21
N SER A 282 -12.34 20.30 1.10
CA SER A 282 -11.69 18.99 0.99
C SER A 282 -12.44 17.94 1.81
N LEU A 283 -12.48 16.70 1.31
CA LEU A 283 -13.00 15.56 2.06
C LEU A 283 -11.96 15.08 3.09
N LEU A 284 -12.35 14.14 3.95
CA LEU A 284 -11.39 13.50 4.85
C LEU A 284 -10.40 12.62 4.07
N GLU A 285 -9.15 12.58 4.52
CA GLU A 285 -8.03 11.87 3.89
C GLU A 285 -8.37 10.42 3.51
N PRO A 286 -9.01 9.58 4.36
CA PRO A 286 -9.34 8.20 3.97
C PRO A 286 -10.27 8.10 2.75
N ILE A 287 -11.14 9.11 2.54
CA ILE A 287 -12.00 9.19 1.37
C ILE A 287 -11.21 9.68 0.15
N GLN A 288 -10.31 10.65 0.34
CA GLN A 288 -9.48 11.18 -0.73
C GLN A 288 -8.55 10.10 -1.29
N GLU A 289 -7.93 9.28 -0.43
CA GLU A 289 -7.08 8.16 -0.84
C GLU A 289 -7.85 7.13 -1.67
N GLU A 290 -9.04 6.72 -1.21
CA GLU A 290 -9.86 5.75 -1.94
C GLU A 290 -10.41 6.34 -3.25
N ALA A 291 -10.76 7.63 -3.26
CA ALA A 291 -11.14 8.35 -4.46
C ALA A 291 -9.99 8.44 -5.47
N GLN A 292 -8.74 8.64 -5.03
CA GLN A 292 -7.56 8.60 -5.89
C GLN A 292 -7.37 7.21 -6.50
N SER A 293 -7.55 6.14 -5.72
CA SER A 293 -7.54 4.76 -6.23
C SER A 293 -8.64 4.53 -7.29
N ALA A 294 -9.84 5.06 -7.06
CA ALA A 294 -10.95 4.99 -8.00
C ALA A 294 -10.69 5.82 -9.27
N LEU A 295 -10.04 6.98 -9.16
CA LEU A 295 -9.67 7.86 -10.28
C LEU A 295 -8.79 7.13 -11.29
N LEU A 296 -7.83 6.33 -10.82
CA LEU A 296 -6.97 5.51 -11.70
C LEU A 296 -7.73 4.42 -12.47
N GLN A 297 -8.90 4.01 -11.96
CA GLN A 297 -9.74 2.94 -12.52
C GLN A 297 -10.93 3.47 -13.31
N THR A 298 -11.09 4.79 -13.39
CA THR A 298 -12.22 5.45 -14.05
C THR A 298 -12.00 5.56 -15.58
N GLU A 299 -12.96 6.12 -16.32
CA GLU A 299 -12.78 6.48 -17.73
C GLU A 299 -11.65 7.52 -17.86
N ARG A 300 -10.56 7.08 -18.47
CA ARG A 300 -9.26 7.76 -18.44
C ARG A 300 -9.29 9.08 -19.20
N THR A 301 -9.94 9.13 -20.35
CA THR A 301 -9.91 10.29 -21.25
C THR A 301 -10.57 11.49 -20.59
N LYS A 302 -11.81 11.31 -20.12
CA LYS A 302 -12.59 12.29 -19.37
C LYS A 302 -11.93 12.67 -18.06
N THR A 303 -11.26 11.72 -17.39
CA THR A 303 -10.50 12.02 -16.18
C THR A 303 -9.33 12.96 -16.49
N ILE A 304 -8.55 12.69 -17.55
CA ILE A 304 -7.46 13.58 -17.98
C ILE A 304 -8.00 14.96 -18.33
N ASP A 305 -9.10 15.04 -19.09
CA ASP A 305 -9.72 16.31 -19.45
C ASP A 305 -10.13 17.10 -18.19
N GLY A 306 -10.82 16.45 -17.24
CA GLY A 306 -11.23 17.08 -15.99
C GLY A 306 -10.05 17.51 -15.09
N LEU A 307 -8.94 16.76 -15.08
CA LEU A 307 -7.72 17.17 -14.37
C LEU A 307 -7.03 18.35 -15.06
N VAL A 308 -7.02 18.38 -16.39
CA VAL A 308 -6.49 19.51 -17.17
C VAL A 308 -7.34 20.77 -16.98
N ASP A 309 -8.66 20.64 -16.87
CA ASP A 309 -9.54 21.75 -16.53
C ASP A 309 -9.24 22.25 -15.10
N LEU A 310 -9.09 21.34 -14.14
CA LEU A 310 -8.80 21.69 -12.75
C LEU A 310 -7.44 22.39 -12.60
N ILE A 311 -6.39 21.94 -13.30
CA ILE A 311 -5.06 22.56 -13.23
C ILE A 311 -5.03 23.98 -13.83
N ALA A 312 -5.95 24.26 -14.76
CA ALA A 312 -6.09 25.55 -15.40
C ALA A 312 -6.93 26.54 -14.57
N ASP A 313 -7.59 26.07 -13.50
CA ASP A 313 -8.34 26.91 -12.58
C ASP A 313 -7.38 27.82 -11.80
N ALA A 314 -7.59 29.13 -11.90
CA ALA A 314 -6.75 30.11 -11.24
C ALA A 314 -6.98 30.19 -9.72
N TYR A 315 -8.06 29.58 -9.22
CA TYR A 315 -8.47 29.66 -7.82
C TYR A 315 -8.00 28.47 -6.97
N ILE A 316 -7.46 27.41 -7.58
CA ILE A 316 -6.87 26.32 -6.81
C ILE A 316 -5.49 26.73 -6.28
N ASP A 317 -5.22 26.36 -5.03
CA ASP A 317 -3.92 26.57 -4.40
C ASP A 317 -2.84 25.67 -5.03
N ASP A 318 -1.58 26.01 -4.78
CA ASP A 318 -0.46 25.28 -5.38
C ASP A 318 -0.33 23.85 -4.85
N ASP A 319 -0.81 23.54 -3.64
CA ASP A 319 -0.76 22.17 -3.09
C ASP A 319 -1.74 21.28 -3.85
N THR A 320 -2.98 21.74 -4.02
CA THR A 320 -3.99 21.09 -4.87
C THR A 320 -3.47 20.93 -6.29
N LYS A 321 -2.85 21.97 -6.86
CA LYS A 321 -2.28 21.93 -8.21
C LYS A 321 -1.22 20.84 -8.35
N ARG A 322 -0.33 20.70 -7.36
CA ARG A 322 0.70 19.64 -7.36
C ARG A 322 0.10 18.24 -7.25
N LEU A 323 -0.96 18.05 -6.46
CA LEU A 323 -1.67 16.75 -6.43
C LEU A 323 -2.27 16.40 -7.80
N VAL A 324 -2.87 17.38 -8.49
CA VAL A 324 -3.40 17.19 -9.86
C VAL A 324 -2.27 16.86 -10.85
N VAL A 325 -1.12 17.53 -10.74
CA VAL A 325 0.09 17.23 -11.53
C VAL A 325 0.50 15.77 -11.36
N VAL A 326 0.59 15.29 -10.12
CA VAL A 326 0.98 13.90 -9.81
C VAL A 326 -0.02 12.90 -10.41
N SER A 327 -1.32 13.15 -10.28
CA SER A 327 -2.34 12.28 -10.90
C SER A 327 -2.24 12.29 -12.43
N LEU A 328 -1.98 13.43 -13.07
CA LEU A 328 -1.71 13.51 -14.51
C LEU A 328 -0.43 12.73 -14.89
N GLY A 329 0.60 12.72 -14.06
CA GLY A 329 1.79 11.89 -14.26
C GLY A 329 1.47 10.39 -14.27
N GLN A 330 0.60 9.95 -13.36
CA GLN A 330 0.18 8.55 -13.23
C GLN A 330 -0.70 8.06 -14.39
N ILE A 331 -1.65 8.88 -14.85
CA ILE A 331 -2.60 8.48 -15.89
C ILE A 331 -2.28 9.04 -17.27
N GLY A 332 -1.28 9.91 -17.43
CA GLY A 332 -1.03 10.69 -18.65
C GLY A 332 -0.26 9.97 -19.76
N SER A 333 0.19 8.73 -19.56
CA SER A 333 1.01 7.99 -20.56
C SER A 333 0.33 7.87 -21.93
N GLY A 334 0.96 8.40 -22.99
CA GLY A 334 0.36 8.44 -24.34
C GLY A 334 -0.77 9.49 -24.53
N SER A 335 -1.04 10.36 -23.56
CA SER A 335 -2.00 11.47 -23.71
C SER A 335 -1.32 12.78 -24.06
N GLN A 336 -1.48 13.23 -25.30
CA GLN A 336 -0.95 14.52 -25.74
C GLN A 336 -1.59 15.69 -24.99
N THR A 337 -2.87 15.57 -24.59
CA THR A 337 -3.58 16.58 -23.79
C THR A 337 -2.91 16.78 -22.44
N ALA A 338 -2.61 15.69 -21.72
CA ALA A 338 -1.90 15.74 -20.44
C ALA A 338 -0.49 16.32 -20.61
N ILE A 339 0.27 15.83 -21.60
CA ILE A 339 1.64 16.30 -21.89
C ILE A 339 1.63 17.80 -22.21
N ASN A 340 0.74 18.26 -23.08
CA ASN A 340 0.65 19.68 -23.44
C ASN A 340 0.32 20.57 -22.24
N SER A 341 -0.60 20.12 -21.37
CA SER A 341 -0.96 20.86 -20.17
C SER A 341 0.21 20.98 -19.19
N LEU A 342 0.90 19.86 -18.91
CA LEU A 342 2.09 19.85 -18.04
C LEU A 342 3.25 20.67 -18.63
N VAL A 343 3.48 20.60 -19.95
CA VAL A 343 4.47 21.44 -20.64
C VAL A 343 4.10 22.93 -20.59
N LYS A 344 2.81 23.27 -20.68
CA LYS A 344 2.36 24.65 -20.49
C LYS A 344 2.61 25.13 -19.06
N LEU A 345 2.36 24.28 -18.07
CA LEU A 345 2.56 24.59 -16.66
C LEU A 345 4.05 24.79 -16.33
N ILE A 346 4.92 23.90 -16.76
CA ILE A 346 6.36 24.00 -16.45
C ILE A 346 7.03 25.22 -17.09
N ASN A 347 6.53 25.67 -18.25
CA ASN A 347 7.03 26.87 -18.94
C ASN A 347 6.38 28.17 -18.43
N ASN A 348 5.46 28.11 -17.47
CA ASN A 348 4.84 29.30 -16.91
C ASN A 348 5.81 29.96 -15.91
N PRO A 349 6.28 31.19 -16.17
CA PRO A 349 7.26 31.86 -15.30
C PRO A 349 6.71 32.23 -13.92
N GLN A 350 5.39 32.15 -13.72
CA GLN A 350 4.74 32.41 -12.42
C GLN A 350 4.61 31.16 -11.55
N VAL A 351 4.92 29.97 -12.09
CA VAL A 351 4.85 28.73 -11.32
C VAL A 351 6.06 28.64 -10.41
N ASP A 352 5.81 28.35 -9.14
CA ASP A 352 6.87 28.22 -8.15
C ASP A 352 7.79 27.02 -8.48
N PRO A 353 9.07 27.07 -8.07
CA PRO A 353 10.02 26.02 -8.44
C PRO A 353 9.66 24.62 -7.91
N PHE A 354 8.93 24.50 -6.80
CA PHE A 354 8.53 23.20 -6.26
C PHE A 354 7.44 22.56 -7.14
N THR A 355 6.48 23.35 -7.62
CA THR A 355 5.52 22.90 -8.65
C THR A 355 6.23 22.57 -9.97
N GLN A 356 7.29 23.31 -10.35
CA GLN A 356 8.10 22.97 -11.53
C GLN A 356 8.78 21.59 -11.40
N VAL A 357 9.39 21.29 -10.24
CA VAL A 357 9.98 19.97 -9.96
C VAL A 357 8.94 18.85 -10.08
N GLN A 358 7.76 19.02 -9.50
CA GLN A 358 6.68 18.02 -9.58
C GLN A 358 6.16 17.83 -11.01
N THR A 359 6.08 18.93 -11.77
CA THR A 359 5.65 18.90 -13.18
C THR A 359 6.68 18.18 -14.05
N ALA A 360 7.97 18.48 -13.86
CA ALA A 360 9.07 17.76 -14.50
C ALA A 360 9.03 16.27 -14.14
N PHE A 361 8.80 15.94 -12.87
CA PHE A 361 8.74 14.56 -12.42
C PHE A 361 7.59 13.79 -13.08
N SER A 362 6.41 14.40 -13.12
CA SER A 362 5.23 13.83 -13.78
C SER A 362 5.42 13.65 -15.29
N LEU A 363 6.08 14.61 -15.95
CA LEU A 363 6.47 14.47 -17.37
C LEU A 363 7.47 13.32 -17.60
N GLY A 364 8.39 13.10 -16.66
CA GLY A 364 9.33 11.98 -16.69
C GLY A 364 8.67 10.62 -16.37
N GLN A 365 7.65 10.60 -15.51
CA GLN A 365 6.84 9.39 -15.30
C GLN A 365 6.06 8.99 -16.56
N ILE A 366 5.51 9.98 -17.28
CA ILE A 366 4.83 9.76 -18.56
C ILE A 366 5.79 9.22 -19.62
N ASN A 367 7.00 9.79 -19.69
CA ASN A 367 8.05 9.35 -20.59
C ASN A 367 9.43 9.60 -19.95
N PRO A 368 10.15 8.54 -19.50
CA PRO A 368 11.45 8.71 -18.86
C PRO A 368 12.51 9.41 -19.72
N SER A 369 12.37 9.35 -21.05
CA SER A 369 13.25 10.05 -21.99
C SER A 369 12.76 11.45 -22.37
N ASN A 370 11.85 12.05 -21.59
CA ASN A 370 11.31 13.37 -21.86
C ASN A 370 12.38 14.46 -21.64
N GLN A 371 12.91 14.99 -22.75
CA GLN A 371 13.96 16.01 -22.70
C GLN A 371 13.50 17.32 -22.05
N ILE A 372 12.20 17.65 -22.08
CA ILE A 372 11.67 18.84 -21.39
C ILE A 372 11.80 18.65 -19.88
N ALA A 373 11.44 17.47 -19.37
CA ALA A 373 11.59 17.12 -17.96
C ALA A 373 13.07 17.14 -17.54
N ILE A 374 13.94 16.46 -18.29
CA ILE A 374 15.38 16.40 -18.02
C ILE A 374 16.00 17.80 -18.03
N ASN A 375 15.68 18.62 -19.03
CA ASN A 375 16.21 19.99 -19.12
C ASN A 375 15.73 20.86 -17.96
N ALA A 376 14.46 20.75 -17.57
CA ALA A 376 13.92 21.50 -16.44
C ALA A 376 14.61 21.11 -15.13
N PHE A 377 14.87 19.82 -14.90
CA PHE A 377 15.66 19.39 -13.74
C PHE A 377 17.08 19.95 -13.78
N VAL A 378 17.77 19.86 -14.92
CA VAL A 378 19.14 20.36 -15.07
C VAL A 378 19.20 21.88 -14.87
N GLU A 379 18.22 22.62 -15.38
CA GLU A 379 18.11 24.07 -15.19
C GLU A 379 17.91 24.43 -13.71
N LEU A 380 16.98 23.77 -13.02
CA LEU A 380 16.73 23.97 -11.59
C LEU A 380 17.95 23.63 -10.73
N ILE A 381 18.63 22.51 -11.05
CA ILE A 381 19.85 22.06 -10.39
C ILE A 381 20.99 23.08 -10.57
N SER A 382 21.13 23.64 -11.77
CA SER A 382 22.26 24.51 -12.11
C SER A 382 22.04 25.98 -11.78
N ASN A 383 20.84 26.35 -11.29
CA ASN A 383 20.49 27.73 -11.02
C ASN A 383 20.89 28.14 -9.58
N PRO A 384 21.91 29.01 -9.41
CA PRO A 384 22.39 29.41 -8.09
C PRO A 384 21.40 30.29 -7.32
N GLN A 385 20.32 30.77 -7.94
CA GLN A 385 19.26 31.54 -7.29
C GLN A 385 18.13 30.66 -6.73
N VAL A 386 18.13 29.36 -7.05
CA VAL A 386 17.15 28.40 -6.56
C VAL A 386 17.60 27.87 -5.20
N ASP A 387 16.64 27.70 -4.29
CA ASP A 387 16.90 27.16 -2.96
C ASP A 387 17.52 25.76 -3.03
N TYR A 388 18.45 25.47 -2.11
CA TYR A 388 19.11 24.17 -2.01
C TYR A 388 18.13 22.99 -1.87
N ALA A 389 17.00 23.18 -1.19
CA ALA A 389 15.95 22.18 -1.08
C ALA A 389 15.38 21.80 -2.45
N ILE A 390 15.16 22.79 -3.31
CA ILE A 390 14.63 22.58 -4.66
C ILE A 390 15.69 21.94 -5.56
N GLN A 391 16.95 22.37 -5.46
CA GLN A 391 18.07 21.76 -6.21
C GLN A 391 18.25 20.28 -5.85
N TRP A 392 18.24 19.96 -4.55
CA TRP A 392 18.28 18.57 -4.07
C TRP A 392 17.11 17.75 -4.60
N GLN A 393 15.89 18.26 -4.49
CA GLN A 393 14.70 17.53 -4.93
C GLN A 393 14.70 17.31 -6.45
N ALA A 394 15.15 18.30 -7.22
CA ALA A 394 15.34 18.19 -8.67
C ALA A 394 16.39 17.11 -9.00
N ALA A 395 17.53 17.07 -8.30
CA ALA A 395 18.54 16.03 -8.48
C ALA A 395 18.04 14.63 -8.10
N LYS A 396 17.29 14.50 -6.98
CA LYS A 396 16.64 13.24 -6.56
C LYS A 396 15.66 12.75 -7.61
N CYS A 397 14.80 13.62 -8.13
CA CYS A 397 13.82 13.30 -9.16
C CYS A 397 14.48 12.92 -10.50
N LEU A 398 15.51 13.66 -10.91
CA LEU A 398 16.29 13.35 -12.11
C LEU A 398 16.97 11.99 -12.00
N GLY A 399 17.56 11.68 -10.85
CA GLY A 399 18.16 10.37 -10.58
C GLY A 399 17.16 9.22 -10.60
N LYS A 400 15.88 9.45 -10.24
CA LYS A 400 14.83 8.42 -10.35
C LYS A 400 14.37 8.18 -11.79
N ILE A 401 14.31 9.23 -12.61
CA ILE A 401 13.84 9.17 -14.00
C ILE A 401 14.95 8.69 -14.95
N ASP A 402 16.19 9.10 -14.67
CA ASP A 402 17.40 8.68 -15.37
C ASP A 402 18.45 8.18 -14.36
N PRO A 403 18.34 6.92 -13.90
CA PRO A 403 19.30 6.32 -12.97
C PRO A 403 20.72 6.38 -13.51
N GLY A 404 21.64 6.93 -12.72
CA GLY A 404 23.03 7.17 -13.14
C GLY A 404 23.27 8.51 -13.83
N HIS A 405 22.27 9.41 -13.92
CA HIS A 405 22.45 10.72 -14.53
C HIS A 405 23.56 11.52 -13.82
N LYS A 406 24.65 11.78 -14.55
CA LYS A 406 25.88 12.38 -14.01
C LYS A 406 25.65 13.72 -13.29
N THR A 407 24.80 14.59 -13.83
CA THR A 407 24.48 15.89 -13.19
C THR A 407 23.80 15.69 -11.84
N ALA A 408 22.80 14.80 -11.72
CA ALA A 408 22.12 14.54 -10.46
C ALA A 408 23.11 14.07 -9.38
N ILE A 409 23.97 13.11 -9.72
CA ILE A 409 24.93 12.55 -8.76
C ILE A 409 26.00 13.58 -8.39
N THR A 410 26.56 14.29 -9.37
CA THR A 410 27.57 15.33 -9.13
C THR A 410 27.01 16.42 -8.21
N THR A 411 25.80 16.91 -8.49
CA THR A 411 25.15 17.94 -7.68
C THR A 411 24.93 17.46 -6.25
N LEU A 412 24.44 16.25 -6.02
CA LEU A 412 24.24 15.74 -4.66
C LEU A 412 25.57 15.59 -3.89
N VAL A 413 26.64 15.15 -4.56
CA VAL A 413 27.99 15.09 -3.97
C VAL A 413 28.55 16.49 -3.66
N GLU A 414 28.28 17.48 -4.49
CA GLU A 414 28.67 18.87 -4.26
C GLU A 414 27.87 19.50 -3.11
N LEU A 415 26.54 19.33 -3.10
CA LEU A 415 25.65 19.88 -2.09
C LEU A 415 25.93 19.33 -0.69
N ILE A 416 26.17 18.01 -0.55
CA ILE A 416 26.48 17.42 0.76
C ILE A 416 27.81 17.92 1.33
N SER A 417 28.73 18.31 0.44
CA SER A 417 30.04 18.86 0.79
C SER A 417 29.99 20.37 1.08
N ASP A 418 28.87 21.05 0.84
CA ASP A 418 28.74 22.49 1.07
C ASP A 418 28.70 22.80 2.57
N SER A 419 29.65 23.61 3.03
CA SER A 419 29.74 24.08 4.42
C SER A 419 28.57 24.99 4.84
N GLN A 420 27.89 25.64 3.90
CA GLN A 420 26.78 26.57 4.17
C GLN A 420 25.43 25.85 4.30
N LEU A 421 25.34 24.61 3.83
CA LEU A 421 24.12 23.83 3.89
C LEU A 421 23.87 23.33 5.32
N SER A 422 22.63 23.44 5.79
CA SER A 422 22.27 22.98 7.12
C SER A 422 22.43 21.47 7.25
N ASN A 423 22.71 20.98 8.47
CA ASN A 423 22.90 19.55 8.71
C ASN A 423 21.62 18.75 8.40
N GLU A 424 20.44 19.34 8.63
CA GLU A 424 19.15 18.71 8.33
C GLU A 424 19.04 18.36 6.83
N PHE A 425 19.46 19.26 5.93
CA PHE A 425 19.45 19.00 4.49
C PHE A 425 20.52 18.00 4.03
N LYS A 426 21.66 17.94 4.72
CA LYS A 426 22.72 16.96 4.38
C LYS A 426 22.25 15.52 4.59
N TRP A 427 21.37 15.27 5.57
CA TRP A 427 20.80 13.94 5.82
C TRP A 427 19.98 13.45 4.62
N GLU A 428 19.08 14.29 4.12
CA GLU A 428 18.25 14.01 2.93
C GLU A 428 19.09 13.75 1.67
N ILE A 429 20.22 14.45 1.54
CA ILE A 429 21.15 14.24 0.42
C ILE A 429 21.87 12.89 0.55
N ALA A 430 22.31 12.51 1.75
CA ALA A 430 22.95 11.22 1.99
C ALA A 430 22.01 10.05 1.64
N GLU A 431 20.76 10.14 2.10
CA GLU A 431 19.70 9.18 1.77
C GLU A 431 19.53 9.07 0.24
N SER A 432 19.43 10.22 -0.43
CA SER A 432 19.22 10.29 -1.88
C SER A 432 20.39 9.69 -2.67
N LEU A 433 21.63 9.88 -2.22
CA LEU A 433 22.83 9.27 -2.81
C LEU A 433 22.78 7.74 -2.73
N GLY A 434 22.23 7.17 -1.65
CA GLY A 434 22.02 5.73 -1.52
C GLY A 434 20.96 5.18 -2.48
N GLN A 435 19.91 5.95 -2.77
CA GLN A 435 18.73 5.50 -3.52
C GLN A 435 18.84 5.67 -5.05
N ILE A 436 19.50 6.72 -5.55
CA ILE A 436 19.46 7.11 -6.97
C ILE A 436 20.18 6.10 -7.88
N ASP A 437 21.36 5.65 -7.45
CA ASP A 437 22.09 4.57 -8.10
C ASP A 437 22.88 3.83 -7.01
N PRO A 438 22.27 2.81 -6.38
CA PRO A 438 22.88 2.04 -5.31
C PRO A 438 24.19 1.35 -5.71
N GLY A 439 24.49 1.26 -7.01
CA GLY A 439 25.75 0.73 -7.55
C GLY A 439 26.80 1.81 -7.83
N HIS A 440 26.46 3.09 -7.69
CA HIS A 440 27.33 4.18 -8.12
C HIS A 440 28.53 4.36 -7.19
N LYS A 441 29.72 4.08 -7.72
CA LYS A 441 30.97 4.12 -6.96
C LYS A 441 31.22 5.46 -6.26
N THR A 442 30.95 6.59 -6.92
CA THR A 442 31.17 7.92 -6.32
C THR A 442 30.23 8.15 -5.14
N ALA A 443 28.95 7.79 -5.25
CA ALA A 443 27.98 8.00 -4.18
C ALA A 443 28.36 7.16 -2.95
N ILE A 444 28.70 5.88 -3.15
CA ILE A 444 29.16 4.98 -2.09
C ILE A 444 30.44 5.51 -1.43
N THR A 445 31.39 6.00 -2.23
CA THR A 445 32.66 6.54 -1.71
C THR A 445 32.41 7.78 -0.84
N THR A 446 31.56 8.71 -1.30
CA THR A 446 31.16 9.88 -0.53
C THR A 446 30.47 9.51 0.78
N LEU A 447 29.55 8.53 0.78
CA LEU A 447 28.90 8.05 2.01
C LEU A 447 29.90 7.43 2.99
N VAL A 448 30.85 6.63 2.51
CA VAL A 448 31.94 6.06 3.33
C VAL A 448 32.81 7.18 3.92
N GLU A 449 33.19 8.18 3.13
CA GLU A 449 34.00 9.32 3.58
C GLU A 449 33.29 10.13 4.67
N ILE A 450 31.99 10.36 4.53
CA ILE A 450 31.15 11.05 5.54
C ILE A 450 31.17 10.30 6.87
N ILE A 451 31.02 8.97 6.85
CA ILE A 451 31.07 8.15 8.07
C ILE A 451 32.43 8.30 8.76
N GLY A 452 33.52 8.33 8.00
CA GLY A 452 34.88 8.43 8.54
C GLY A 452 35.27 9.81 9.09
N ASN A 453 34.58 10.88 8.72
CA ASN A 453 35.01 12.25 9.05
C ASN A 453 34.42 12.78 10.36
N SER A 454 34.81 12.17 11.49
CA SER A 454 34.19 12.43 12.81
C SER A 454 34.55 13.75 13.48
N HIS A 455 35.44 14.53 12.89
CA HIS A 455 35.87 15.83 13.42
C HIS A 455 35.23 17.03 12.71
N GLU A 456 34.70 16.84 11.51
CA GLU A 456 34.15 17.93 10.69
C GLU A 456 32.64 17.79 10.43
N VAL A 457 32.06 16.63 10.73
CA VAL A 457 30.67 16.30 10.39
C VAL A 457 29.87 15.96 11.64
N ASP A 458 28.60 16.40 11.68
CA ASP A 458 27.67 16.03 12.75
C ASP A 458 27.36 14.52 12.71
N TYR A 459 27.26 13.93 13.89
CA TYR A 459 27.00 12.52 14.08
C TYR A 459 25.72 12.02 13.41
N ALA A 460 24.67 12.86 13.36
CA ALA A 460 23.44 12.51 12.68
C ALA A 460 23.64 12.28 11.18
N LEU A 461 24.54 13.03 10.54
CA LEU A 461 24.88 12.83 9.13
C LEU A 461 25.72 11.56 8.92
N GLN A 462 26.64 11.25 9.85
CA GLN A 462 27.37 9.98 9.81
C GLN A 462 26.41 8.79 9.93
N TRP A 463 25.43 8.89 10.85
CA TRP A 463 24.42 7.87 11.06
C TRP A 463 23.60 7.63 9.78
N GLU A 464 23.12 8.70 9.15
CA GLU A 464 22.33 8.59 7.93
C GLU A 464 23.13 7.98 6.79
N ALA A 465 24.37 8.43 6.56
CA ALA A 465 25.24 7.83 5.55
C ALA A 465 25.47 6.32 5.79
N ALA A 466 25.57 5.91 7.06
CA ALA A 466 25.63 4.51 7.46
C ALA A 466 24.33 3.74 7.17
N GLN A 467 23.15 4.35 7.35
CA GLN A 467 21.87 3.75 6.97
C GLN A 467 21.72 3.65 5.45
N SER A 468 22.10 4.69 4.69
CA SER A 468 22.03 4.64 3.23
C SER A 468 22.94 3.54 2.66
N LEU A 469 24.13 3.30 3.26
CA LEU A 469 25.00 2.17 2.89
C LEU A 469 24.40 0.79 3.22
N LYS A 470 23.53 0.69 4.23
CA LYS A 470 22.81 -0.56 4.53
C LYS A 470 21.83 -0.91 3.42
N GLU A 471 21.10 0.07 2.88
CA GLU A 471 20.16 -0.15 1.76
C GLU A 471 20.86 -0.67 0.49
N ILE A 472 22.16 -0.37 0.35
CA ILE A 472 23.03 -0.82 -0.75
C ILE A 472 23.40 -2.32 -0.65
N SER A 473 23.13 -3.00 0.47
CA SER A 473 23.52 -4.41 0.75
C SER A 473 23.00 -5.46 -0.25
N PHE A 474 22.03 -5.11 -1.10
CA PHE A 474 21.50 -5.98 -2.16
C PHE A 474 21.89 -5.54 -3.59
N SER A 475 22.81 -4.57 -3.73
CA SER A 475 23.20 -3.99 -5.02
C SER A 475 24.62 -4.39 -5.45
N THR A 476 24.99 -4.03 -6.69
CA THR A 476 26.37 -4.14 -7.22
C THR A 476 27.38 -3.29 -6.45
N GLY A 477 26.93 -2.36 -5.61
CA GLY A 477 27.73 -1.49 -4.76
C GLY A 477 28.21 -2.11 -3.46
N THR A 478 27.62 -3.24 -3.03
CA THR A 478 27.88 -3.89 -1.74
C THR A 478 29.37 -4.11 -1.46
N GLN A 479 30.11 -4.62 -2.44
CA GLN A 479 31.55 -4.88 -2.28
C GLN A 479 32.35 -3.59 -2.06
N THR A 480 31.97 -2.49 -2.71
CA THR A 480 32.63 -1.19 -2.56
C THR A 480 32.40 -0.63 -1.16
N ALA A 481 31.16 -0.72 -0.65
CA ALA A 481 30.81 -0.30 0.71
C ALA A 481 31.57 -1.13 1.77
N MET A 482 31.59 -2.45 1.62
CA MET A 482 32.32 -3.35 2.54
C MET A 482 33.82 -3.04 2.58
N ILE A 483 34.46 -2.82 1.42
CA ILE A 483 35.88 -2.46 1.34
C ILE A 483 36.14 -1.12 2.05
N GLY A 484 35.28 -0.12 1.79
CA GLY A 484 35.37 1.20 2.41
C GLY A 484 35.26 1.16 3.93
N LEU A 485 34.20 0.53 4.44
CA LEU A 485 33.96 0.41 5.89
C LEU A 485 35.02 -0.46 6.59
N SER A 486 35.47 -1.54 5.96
CA SER A 486 36.55 -2.39 6.51
C SER A 486 37.88 -1.65 6.60
N LYS A 487 38.11 -0.67 5.72
CA LYS A 487 39.27 0.21 5.81
C LYS A 487 39.13 1.21 6.96
N LEU A 488 37.95 1.83 7.11
CA LEU A 488 37.67 2.78 8.19
C LEU A 488 37.77 2.16 9.58
N ILE A 489 37.26 0.94 9.78
CA ILE A 489 37.29 0.29 11.09
C ILE A 489 38.71 -0.02 11.60
N CYS A 490 39.68 -0.06 10.69
CA CYS A 490 41.10 -0.24 10.98
C CYS A 490 41.83 1.07 11.35
N ASP A 491 41.16 2.22 11.26
CA ASP A 491 41.75 3.50 11.66
C ASP A 491 41.91 3.57 13.18
N SER A 492 43.16 3.71 13.62
CA SER A 492 43.53 3.83 15.02
C SER A 492 43.16 5.17 15.66
N GLN A 493 42.92 6.21 14.87
CA GLN A 493 42.58 7.56 15.34
C GLN A 493 41.07 7.79 15.46
N MET A 494 40.26 6.84 14.99
CA MET A 494 38.81 6.93 15.02
C MET A 494 38.27 6.83 16.45
N ASP A 495 37.38 7.74 16.80
CA ASP A 495 36.72 7.75 18.10
C ASP A 495 35.79 6.54 18.28
N ASP A 496 35.51 6.20 19.54
CA ASP A 496 34.75 4.99 19.88
C ASP A 496 33.31 5.02 19.31
N LYS A 497 32.72 6.20 19.11
CA LYS A 497 31.34 6.37 18.61
C LYS A 497 31.27 6.08 17.12
N THR A 498 32.18 6.66 16.34
CA THR A 498 32.33 6.38 14.90
C THR A 498 32.76 4.92 14.68
N LYS A 499 33.61 4.38 15.54
CA LYS A 499 34.02 2.98 15.51
C LYS A 499 32.87 2.01 15.72
N TRP A 500 31.97 2.30 16.66
CA TRP A 500 30.74 1.54 16.81
C TRP A 500 29.89 1.61 15.54
N LEU A 501 29.68 2.81 14.99
CA LEU A 501 28.84 3.02 13.83
C LEU A 501 29.33 2.23 12.61
N VAL A 502 30.63 2.32 12.30
CA VAL A 502 31.25 1.55 11.22
C VAL A 502 31.11 0.04 11.45
N ALA A 503 31.33 -0.41 12.69
CA ALA A 503 31.18 -1.81 13.05
C ALA A 503 29.73 -2.28 12.87
N ASP A 504 28.75 -1.50 13.31
CA ASP A 504 27.33 -1.80 13.17
C ASP A 504 26.90 -1.84 11.69
N SER A 505 27.30 -0.87 10.87
CA SER A 505 27.01 -0.88 9.43
C SER A 505 27.60 -2.10 8.73
N LEU A 506 28.87 -2.44 9.00
CA LEU A 506 29.49 -3.66 8.46
C LEU A 506 28.73 -4.92 8.90
N ASN A 507 28.30 -4.94 10.15
CA ASN A 507 27.59 -6.05 10.75
C ASN A 507 26.20 -6.27 10.12
N GLN A 508 25.53 -5.19 9.71
CA GLN A 508 24.23 -5.24 9.05
C GLN A 508 24.35 -5.57 7.55
N ILE A 509 25.42 -5.14 6.87
CA ILE A 509 25.69 -5.47 5.46
C ILE A 509 26.15 -6.94 5.31
N ASP A 510 26.95 -7.43 6.26
CA ASP A 510 27.51 -8.79 6.26
C ASP A 510 27.35 -9.43 7.66
N PRO A 511 26.16 -9.97 7.98
CA PRO A 511 25.92 -10.64 9.26
C PRO A 511 26.89 -11.80 9.48
N GLY A 512 27.74 -11.69 10.50
CA GLY A 512 28.84 -12.64 10.73
C GLY A 512 30.22 -12.10 10.37
N ASN A 513 30.31 -10.85 9.91
CA ASN A 513 31.58 -10.20 9.63
C ASN A 513 32.48 -10.19 10.87
N LYS A 514 33.57 -10.94 10.81
CA LYS A 514 34.49 -11.13 11.95
C LYS A 514 35.16 -9.83 12.39
N ILE A 515 35.35 -8.88 11.47
CA ILE A 515 35.99 -7.59 11.78
C ILE A 515 35.02 -6.73 12.62
N ALA A 516 33.76 -6.65 12.18
CA ALA A 516 32.70 -5.96 12.90
C ALA A 516 32.45 -6.56 14.28
N ILE A 517 32.25 -7.89 14.37
CA ILE A 517 31.99 -8.60 15.63
C ILE A 517 33.13 -8.36 16.62
N ASN A 518 34.38 -8.47 16.17
CA ASN A 518 35.53 -8.25 17.05
C ASN A 518 35.61 -6.79 17.53
N ALA A 519 35.33 -5.80 16.67
CA ALA A 519 35.32 -4.40 17.06
C ALA A 519 34.25 -4.11 18.12
N LEU A 520 33.02 -4.63 17.94
CA LEU A 520 31.93 -4.49 18.91
C LEU A 520 32.28 -5.15 20.26
N ILE A 521 32.89 -6.34 20.25
CA ILE A 521 33.36 -7.00 21.48
C ILE A 521 34.42 -6.18 22.21
N GLN A 522 35.34 -5.53 21.49
CA GLN A 522 36.38 -4.70 22.11
C GLN A 522 35.80 -3.42 22.73
N LEU A 523 34.80 -2.81 22.10
CA LEU A 523 34.10 -1.64 22.65
C LEU A 523 33.42 -1.98 23.98
N ILE A 524 32.74 -3.13 24.07
CA ILE A 524 32.08 -3.59 25.30
C ILE A 524 33.08 -3.89 26.42
N LYS A 525 34.23 -4.49 26.09
CA LYS A 525 35.22 -4.91 27.09
C LYS A 525 36.07 -3.76 27.66
N ASN A 526 36.09 -2.61 27.00
CA ASN A 526 36.95 -1.51 27.38
C ASN A 526 36.26 -0.61 28.42
N PRO A 527 36.69 -0.61 29.69
CA PRO A 527 36.05 0.16 30.76
C PRO A 527 36.23 1.68 30.60
N LYS A 528 37.06 2.13 29.66
CA LYS A 528 37.26 3.56 29.36
C LYS A 528 36.29 4.09 28.31
N VAL A 529 35.60 3.22 27.58
CA VAL A 529 34.58 3.59 26.59
C VAL A 529 33.34 4.08 27.33
N ASP A 530 32.69 5.08 26.78
CA ASP A 530 31.43 5.59 27.31
C ASP A 530 30.38 4.47 27.43
N VAL A 531 29.64 4.46 28.54
CA VAL A 531 28.64 3.42 28.84
C VAL A 531 27.57 3.36 27.73
N GLU A 532 27.22 4.50 27.12
CA GLU A 532 26.29 4.57 26.01
C GLU A 532 26.82 3.79 24.79
N ILE A 533 28.10 3.93 24.46
CA ILE A 533 28.74 3.23 23.33
C ILE A 533 28.87 1.73 23.63
N GLN A 534 29.19 1.36 24.87
CA GLN A 534 29.20 -0.04 25.30
C GLN A 534 27.83 -0.69 25.13
N LEU A 535 26.75 0.01 25.51
CA LEU A 535 25.38 -0.47 25.36
C LEU A 535 24.99 -0.62 23.88
N ARG A 536 25.29 0.39 23.06
CA ARG A 536 25.07 0.34 21.62
C ARG A 536 25.83 -0.82 20.96
N ALA A 537 27.07 -1.07 21.38
CA ALA A 537 27.85 -2.21 20.89
C ALA A 537 27.28 -3.56 21.36
N ALA A 538 26.82 -3.65 22.61
CA ALA A 538 26.14 -4.84 23.14
C ALA A 538 24.81 -5.10 22.42
N PHE A 539 24.08 -4.04 22.07
CA PHE A 539 22.87 -4.08 21.28
C PHE A 539 23.13 -4.62 19.86
N SER A 540 24.12 -4.08 19.16
CA SER A 540 24.54 -4.56 17.83
C SER A 540 24.96 -6.04 17.84
N LEU A 541 25.59 -6.52 18.92
CA LEU A 541 25.89 -7.95 19.09
C LEU A 541 24.64 -8.78 19.45
N GLY A 542 23.72 -8.22 20.25
CA GLY A 542 22.48 -8.87 20.65
C GLY A 542 21.58 -9.21 19.46
N GLN A 543 21.57 -8.37 18.42
CA GLN A 543 20.88 -8.64 17.16
C GLN A 543 21.40 -9.88 16.39
N ILE A 544 22.60 -10.38 16.73
CA ILE A 544 23.23 -11.55 16.09
C ILE A 544 23.18 -12.80 16.96
N ASP A 545 23.30 -12.66 18.28
CA ASP A 545 23.46 -13.76 19.23
C ASP A 545 22.45 -13.65 20.40
N MET A 546 21.17 -13.76 20.02
CA MET A 546 20.00 -13.81 20.91
C MET A 546 20.12 -15.01 21.87
N GLY A 547 20.25 -14.78 23.19
CA GLY A 547 20.11 -15.86 24.18
C GLY A 547 21.17 -15.94 25.30
N LYS A 548 22.17 -15.04 25.37
CA LYS A 548 23.17 -15.09 26.47
C LYS A 548 22.67 -14.44 27.75
N GLN A 549 22.46 -15.27 28.79
CA GLN A 549 22.07 -14.90 30.16
C GLN A 549 22.93 -13.78 30.80
N ILE A 550 24.19 -13.67 30.38
CA ILE A 550 25.15 -12.65 30.85
C ILE A 550 24.73 -11.23 30.40
N VAL A 551 24.23 -11.08 29.16
CA VAL A 551 23.75 -9.80 28.63
C VAL A 551 22.48 -9.39 29.38
N MET A 552 21.52 -10.32 29.56
CA MET A 552 20.28 -10.06 30.30
C MET A 552 20.51 -9.63 31.74
N THR A 553 21.39 -10.31 32.47
CA THR A 553 21.68 -10.00 33.88
C THR A 553 22.31 -8.62 34.02
N SER A 554 23.17 -8.24 33.05
CA SER A 554 23.81 -6.93 33.03
C SER A 554 22.80 -5.81 32.75
N LEU A 555 21.89 -6.01 31.79
CA LEU A 555 20.82 -5.06 31.47
C LEU A 555 19.86 -4.85 32.64
N VAL A 556 19.39 -5.93 33.29
CA VAL A 556 18.50 -5.85 34.47
C VAL A 556 19.16 -5.09 35.64
N ASN A 557 20.44 -5.35 35.91
CA ASN A 557 21.18 -4.69 36.98
C ASN A 557 21.37 -3.18 36.74
N LEU A 558 21.59 -2.76 35.49
CA LEU A 558 21.75 -1.35 35.13
C LEU A 558 20.47 -0.56 35.33
N ILE A 559 19.32 -1.15 34.97
CA ILE A 559 18.01 -0.56 35.17
C ILE A 559 17.71 -0.35 36.66
N GLY A 560 18.03 -1.35 37.51
CA GLY A 560 17.77 -1.29 38.94
C GLY A 560 18.71 -0.37 39.74
N ASN A 561 19.72 0.23 39.09
CA ASN A 561 20.76 1.00 39.77
C ASN A 561 20.36 2.49 39.88
N PRO A 562 20.12 3.01 41.11
CA PRO A 562 19.74 4.41 41.31
C PRO A 562 20.88 5.41 41.04
N LYS A 563 22.11 4.93 40.80
CA LYS A 563 23.28 5.76 40.47
C LYS A 563 23.48 5.96 38.96
N VAL A 564 22.70 5.26 38.14
CA VAL A 564 22.74 5.35 36.68
C VAL A 564 21.75 6.43 36.23
N ASP A 565 22.13 7.22 35.23
CA ASP A 565 21.29 8.29 34.72
C ASP A 565 20.07 7.75 33.93
N ALA A 566 19.10 8.62 33.71
CA ALA A 566 17.83 8.29 33.06
C ALA A 566 17.98 7.74 31.63
N TYR A 567 18.94 8.25 30.85
CA TYR A 567 19.15 7.85 29.46
C TYR A 567 19.72 6.43 29.38
N THR A 568 20.68 6.12 30.26
CA THR A 568 21.25 4.77 30.37
C THR A 568 20.18 3.75 30.82
N GLN A 569 19.26 4.13 31.71
CA GLN A 569 18.13 3.26 32.09
C GLN A 569 17.15 3.02 30.93
N VAL A 570 16.91 4.03 30.09
CA VAL A 570 16.09 3.92 28.86
C VAL A 570 16.75 2.95 27.87
N GLY A 571 18.05 3.11 27.59
CA GLY A 571 18.79 2.22 26.68
C GLY A 571 18.81 0.76 27.14
N ALA A 572 18.93 0.54 28.46
CA ALA A 572 18.86 -0.81 29.02
C ALA A 572 17.44 -1.42 28.93
N ALA A 573 16.39 -0.64 29.17
CA ALA A 573 15.00 -1.07 28.99
C ALA A 573 14.69 -1.38 27.52
N PHE A 574 15.16 -0.57 26.58
CA PHE A 574 15.05 -0.82 25.13
C PHE A 574 15.76 -2.12 24.74
N SER A 575 16.99 -2.32 25.21
CA SER A 575 17.75 -3.54 24.94
C SER A 575 17.06 -4.80 25.49
N LEU A 576 16.39 -4.71 26.65
CA LEU A 576 15.56 -5.81 27.16
C LEU A 576 14.35 -6.11 26.27
N GLY A 577 13.84 -5.13 25.52
CA GLY A 577 12.74 -5.32 24.56
C GLY A 577 13.17 -6.09 23.29
N GLN A 578 14.47 -6.22 23.04
CA GLN A 578 15.03 -6.92 21.89
C GLN A 578 15.55 -8.32 22.21
N ILE A 579 15.24 -8.86 23.39
CA ILE A 579 15.62 -10.24 23.74
C ILE A 579 14.52 -11.24 23.35
N ASP A 580 14.76 -12.53 23.59
CA ASP A 580 13.78 -13.59 23.33
C ASP A 580 12.38 -13.27 23.89
N ILE A 581 11.37 -13.38 23.02
CA ILE A 581 9.95 -13.21 23.35
C ILE A 581 9.58 -14.20 24.47
N GLY A 582 8.80 -13.73 25.45
CA GLY A 582 8.34 -14.54 26.58
C GLY A 582 9.35 -14.69 27.71
N ASN A 583 10.49 -13.99 27.68
CA ASN A 583 11.47 -14.05 28.76
C ASN A 583 10.89 -13.48 30.08
N GLN A 584 10.58 -14.38 31.01
CA GLN A 584 9.91 -14.03 32.26
C GLN A 584 10.71 -13.06 33.14
N MET A 585 12.04 -13.15 33.11
CA MET A 585 12.92 -12.29 33.92
C MET A 585 12.87 -10.84 33.42
N ALA A 586 12.91 -10.64 32.10
CA ALA A 586 12.79 -9.32 31.51
C ALA A 586 11.37 -8.76 31.61
N ILE A 587 10.34 -9.57 31.36
CA ILE A 587 8.93 -9.18 31.54
C ILE A 587 8.69 -8.66 32.97
N THR A 588 9.11 -9.44 33.97
CA THR A 588 8.95 -9.05 35.38
C THR A 588 9.73 -7.78 35.72
N SER A 589 10.94 -7.65 35.18
CA SER A 589 11.77 -6.45 35.41
C SER A 589 11.13 -5.20 34.80
N LEU A 590 10.62 -5.27 33.56
CA LEU A 590 9.95 -4.17 32.89
C LEU A 590 8.64 -3.78 33.58
N VAL A 591 7.82 -4.76 34.02
CA VAL A 591 6.60 -4.50 34.81
C VAL A 591 6.92 -3.76 36.11
N ASN A 592 7.97 -4.18 36.83
CA ASN A 592 8.39 -3.52 38.06
C ASN A 592 8.78 -2.06 37.84
N LEU A 593 9.39 -1.73 36.69
CA LEU A 593 9.70 -0.34 36.33
C LEU A 593 8.44 0.47 36.07
N ILE A 594 7.54 -0.09 35.28
CA ILE A 594 6.25 0.56 34.96
C ILE A 594 5.50 0.88 36.25
N CYS A 595 5.53 -0.01 37.25
CA CYS A 595 4.83 0.18 38.51
C CYS A 595 5.57 1.08 39.52
N ASN A 596 6.86 1.35 39.32
CA ASN A 596 7.67 2.09 40.30
C ASN A 596 7.47 3.62 40.15
N PRO A 597 6.91 4.31 41.16
CA PRO A 597 6.67 5.76 41.09
C PRO A 597 7.95 6.60 41.14
N LYS A 598 9.08 6.03 41.59
CA LYS A 598 10.38 6.72 41.65
C LYS A 598 11.10 6.75 40.29
N VAL A 599 10.67 5.90 39.35
CA VAL A 599 11.24 5.87 38.00
C VAL A 599 10.63 7.01 37.19
N ASN A 600 11.48 7.75 36.47
CA ASN A 600 11.03 8.86 35.65
C ASN A 600 10.07 8.38 34.53
N PHE A 601 9.29 9.29 33.98
CA PHE A 601 8.25 8.95 33.00
C PHE A 601 8.80 8.43 31.67
N PHE A 602 9.98 8.89 31.23
CA PHE A 602 10.64 8.43 30.00
C PHE A 602 11.03 6.95 30.10
N THR A 603 11.68 6.55 31.20
CA THR A 603 12.09 5.16 31.44
C THR A 603 10.87 4.24 31.58
N ARG A 604 9.77 4.70 32.21
CA ARG A 604 8.52 3.94 32.29
C ARG A 604 7.85 3.76 30.93
N GLY A 605 7.89 4.82 30.13
CA GLY A 605 7.47 4.83 28.75
C GLY A 605 8.19 3.80 27.88
N GLN A 606 9.53 3.83 27.91
CA GLN A 606 10.34 2.85 27.21
C GLN A 606 10.11 1.43 27.73
N ALA A 607 9.97 1.26 29.05
CA ALA A 607 9.68 -0.04 29.64
C ALA A 607 8.33 -0.60 29.16
N ALA A 608 7.32 0.25 28.97
CA ALA A 608 6.05 -0.13 28.38
C ALA A 608 6.20 -0.61 26.94
N VAL A 609 6.91 0.14 26.08
CA VAL A 609 7.18 -0.26 24.68
C VAL A 609 7.90 -1.60 24.62
N SER A 610 8.99 -1.75 25.38
CA SER A 610 9.76 -3.00 25.44
C SER A 610 8.90 -4.17 25.95
N LEU A 611 7.99 -3.91 26.89
CA LEU A 611 7.09 -4.91 27.42
C LEU A 611 6.07 -5.38 26.38
N GLY A 612 5.60 -4.49 25.50
CA GLY A 612 4.77 -4.88 24.35
C GLY A 612 5.49 -5.81 23.37
N GLN A 613 6.82 -5.65 23.19
CA GLN A 613 7.63 -6.46 22.28
C GLN A 613 7.88 -7.88 22.80
N ILE A 614 8.17 -8.03 24.10
CA ILE A 614 8.56 -9.33 24.67
C ILE A 614 7.44 -10.00 25.47
N GLY A 615 6.42 -9.25 25.89
CA GLY A 615 5.36 -9.67 26.80
C GLY A 615 4.20 -10.40 26.12
N PHE A 616 4.42 -11.02 24.97
CA PHE A 616 3.35 -11.62 24.16
C PHE A 616 2.49 -12.61 24.97
N GLY A 617 1.19 -12.37 25.08
CA GLY A 617 0.23 -13.17 25.85
C GLY A 617 0.39 -13.12 27.38
N SER A 618 1.26 -12.25 27.92
CA SER A 618 1.51 -12.16 29.36
C SER A 618 0.46 -11.33 30.08
N GLN A 619 -0.36 -11.99 30.91
CA GLN A 619 -1.43 -11.33 31.66
C GLN A 619 -0.92 -10.22 32.60
N ILE A 620 0.25 -10.42 33.21
CA ILE A 620 0.87 -9.42 34.11
C ILE A 620 1.26 -8.18 33.30
N ALA A 621 1.76 -8.39 32.09
CA ALA A 621 2.15 -7.30 31.21
C ALA A 621 0.93 -6.53 30.68
N ILE A 622 -0.12 -7.24 30.24
CA ILE A 622 -1.39 -6.63 29.80
C ILE A 622 -1.99 -5.77 30.90
N THR A 623 -2.08 -6.30 32.12
CA THR A 623 -2.63 -5.58 33.28
C THR A 623 -1.84 -4.31 33.57
N ALA A 624 -0.51 -4.40 33.62
CA ALA A 624 0.35 -3.25 33.88
C ALA A 624 0.22 -2.16 32.81
N LEU A 625 0.07 -2.55 31.54
CA LEU A 625 -0.12 -1.60 30.43
C LEU A 625 -1.51 -0.94 30.46
N VAL A 626 -2.58 -1.70 30.73
CA VAL A 626 -3.95 -1.16 30.87
C VAL A 626 -4.05 -0.18 32.04
N GLU A 627 -3.47 -0.51 33.19
CA GLU A 627 -3.43 0.41 34.33
C GLU A 627 -2.66 1.70 33.99
N LEU A 628 -1.60 1.58 33.18
CA LEU A 628 -0.80 2.72 32.76
C LEU A 628 -1.56 3.65 31.80
N THR A 629 -2.36 3.12 30.87
CA THR A 629 -3.20 3.91 29.95
C THR A 629 -4.36 4.60 30.67
N GLN A 630 -4.91 3.98 31.72
CA GLN A 630 -6.07 4.51 32.44
C GLN A 630 -5.71 5.52 33.54
N ASN A 631 -4.45 5.63 33.94
CA ASN A 631 -4.05 6.44 35.09
C ASN A 631 -4.07 7.96 34.78
N PRO A 632 -4.98 8.76 35.36
CA PRO A 632 -5.15 10.18 35.02
C PRO A 632 -4.02 11.07 35.55
N HIS A 633 -3.18 10.57 36.46
CA HIS A 633 -2.06 11.31 37.06
C HIS A 633 -0.73 11.05 36.35
N LYS A 634 -0.72 10.33 35.23
CA LYS A 634 0.50 10.04 34.46
C LYS A 634 0.69 11.03 33.33
N ASN A 635 1.95 11.16 32.94
CA ASN A 635 2.32 11.94 31.77
C ASN A 635 1.67 11.32 30.53
N VAL A 636 1.13 12.17 29.66
CA VAL A 636 0.42 11.76 28.44
C VAL A 636 1.30 10.85 27.56
N LEU A 637 2.60 11.16 27.43
CA LEU A 637 3.57 10.35 26.68
C LEU A 637 3.64 8.90 27.17
N THR A 638 3.57 8.69 28.49
CA THR A 638 3.63 7.35 29.08
C THR A 638 2.35 6.56 28.82
N GLN A 639 1.18 7.22 28.80
CA GLN A 639 -0.09 6.57 28.43
C GLN A 639 -0.06 6.13 26.96
N VAL A 640 0.53 6.94 26.10
CA VAL A 640 0.63 6.73 24.65
C VAL A 640 1.55 5.56 24.33
N GLN A 641 2.71 5.49 24.98
CA GLN A 641 3.62 4.35 24.86
C GLN A 641 3.00 3.05 25.40
N ALA A 642 2.16 3.15 26.43
CA ALA A 642 1.40 1.99 26.92
C ALA A 642 0.32 1.56 25.93
N ALA A 643 -0.39 2.50 25.29
CA ALA A 643 -1.36 2.21 24.23
C ALA A 643 -0.69 1.51 23.04
N PHE A 644 0.45 2.03 22.59
CA PHE A 644 1.28 1.38 21.57
C PHE A 644 1.65 -0.06 21.94
N ALA A 645 2.11 -0.26 23.18
CA ALA A 645 2.48 -1.58 23.66
C ALA A 645 1.29 -2.54 23.75
N LEU A 646 0.10 -2.05 24.11
CA LEU A 646 -1.15 -2.84 24.06
C LEU A 646 -1.44 -3.33 22.64
N GLY A 647 -1.13 -2.55 21.61
CA GLY A 647 -1.28 -2.97 20.21
C GLY A 647 -0.45 -4.21 19.82
N LEU A 648 0.63 -4.51 20.54
CA LEU A 648 1.59 -5.57 20.22
C LEU A 648 1.48 -6.82 21.11
N ILE A 649 0.83 -6.69 22.26
CA ILE A 649 1.02 -7.64 23.36
C ILE A 649 0.21 -8.94 23.22
N ASP A 650 -1.00 -8.90 22.69
CA ASP A 650 -1.89 -10.06 22.63
C ASP A 650 -3.02 -9.82 21.63
N PRO A 651 -2.83 -10.17 20.33
CA PRO A 651 -3.85 -10.04 19.29
C PRO A 651 -5.19 -10.66 19.71
N GLY A 652 -6.26 -9.88 19.63
CA GLY A 652 -7.60 -10.27 20.03
C GLY A 652 -7.91 -10.08 21.51
N ASN A 653 -7.01 -9.53 22.33
CA ASN A 653 -7.28 -9.36 23.75
C ASN A 653 -8.37 -8.31 24.01
N LYS A 654 -9.52 -8.77 24.52
CA LYS A 654 -10.70 -7.93 24.76
C LYS A 654 -10.45 -6.79 25.77
N ILE A 655 -9.57 -7.00 26.75
CA ILE A 655 -9.29 -6.01 27.79
C ILE A 655 -8.44 -4.88 27.20
N ALA A 656 -7.39 -5.23 26.46
CA ALA A 656 -6.55 -4.26 25.76
C ALA A 656 -7.36 -3.45 24.72
N ILE A 657 -8.20 -4.11 23.93
CA ILE A 657 -9.10 -3.45 22.97
C ILE A 657 -10.04 -2.47 23.67
N ALA A 658 -10.70 -2.88 24.75
CA ALA A 658 -11.60 -1.99 25.49
C ALA A 658 -10.85 -0.76 26.06
N ALA A 659 -9.64 -0.96 26.58
CA ALA A 659 -8.81 0.13 27.10
C ALA A 659 -8.39 1.12 25.99
N LEU A 660 -8.06 0.63 24.80
CA LEU A 660 -7.72 1.47 23.65
C LEU A 660 -8.94 2.26 23.15
N VAL A 661 -10.11 1.63 23.04
CA VAL A 661 -11.36 2.31 22.66
C VAL A 661 -11.74 3.38 23.69
N GLU A 662 -11.62 3.09 24.98
CA GLU A 662 -11.85 4.06 26.05
C GLU A 662 -10.90 5.25 25.93
N LEU A 663 -9.61 5.00 25.66
CA LEU A 663 -8.60 6.04 25.46
C LEU A 663 -8.94 6.92 24.26
N ILE A 664 -9.31 6.32 23.12
CA ILE A 664 -9.76 7.03 21.89
C ILE A 664 -11.04 7.83 22.13
N GLY A 665 -11.89 7.48 23.11
CA GLY A 665 -13.08 8.26 23.46
C GLY A 665 -12.80 9.53 24.28
N LYS A 666 -11.63 9.63 24.94
CA LYS A 666 -11.34 10.70 25.91
C LYS A 666 -11.25 12.08 25.22
N PRO A 667 -12.04 13.09 25.66
CA PRO A 667 -12.03 14.43 25.06
C PRO A 667 -10.68 15.16 25.16
N GLN A 668 -9.94 14.91 26.23
CA GLN A 668 -8.68 15.59 26.57
C GLN A 668 -7.43 15.01 25.89
N LEU A 669 -7.58 13.92 25.14
CA LEU A 669 -6.47 13.32 24.39
C LEU A 669 -6.20 14.19 23.15
N ASP A 670 -4.97 14.63 22.94
CA ASP A 670 -4.59 15.30 21.70
C ASP A 670 -4.56 14.34 20.50
N ASP A 671 -4.47 14.92 19.31
CA ASP A 671 -4.66 14.21 18.04
C ASP A 671 -3.57 13.17 17.79
N ASN A 672 -2.29 13.52 18.00
CA ASN A 672 -1.17 12.59 17.82
C ASN A 672 -1.34 11.34 18.68
N ASN A 673 -1.78 11.54 19.92
CA ASN A 673 -1.97 10.45 20.87
C ASN A 673 -3.20 9.61 20.57
N ARG A 674 -4.22 10.22 19.97
CA ARG A 674 -5.40 9.51 19.47
C ARG A 674 -5.08 8.68 18.22
N SER A 675 -4.27 9.22 17.31
CA SER A 675 -3.75 8.49 16.14
C SER A 675 -3.06 7.20 16.57
N LEU A 676 -2.09 7.29 17.49
CA LEU A 676 -1.34 6.12 17.93
C LEU A 676 -2.23 5.07 18.63
N ALA A 677 -3.19 5.50 19.46
CA ALA A 677 -4.14 4.59 20.09
C ALA A 677 -5.02 3.88 19.05
N THR A 678 -5.38 4.58 17.97
CA THR A 678 -6.16 4.04 16.85
C THR A 678 -5.35 3.03 16.04
N GLU A 679 -4.11 3.36 15.67
CA GLU A 679 -3.18 2.42 15.02
C GLU A 679 -2.92 1.17 15.87
N SER A 680 -2.84 1.34 17.20
CA SER A 680 -2.65 0.23 18.12
C SER A 680 -3.88 -0.67 18.19
N LEU A 681 -5.07 -0.06 18.17
CA LEU A 681 -6.35 -0.77 18.10
C LEU A 681 -6.46 -1.57 16.80
N GLU A 682 -6.03 -1.02 15.67
CA GLU A 682 -5.98 -1.72 14.38
C GLU A 682 -5.07 -2.95 14.43
N LYS A 683 -3.90 -2.86 15.08
CA LYS A 683 -2.94 -3.97 15.17
C LYS A 683 -3.40 -5.11 16.06
N ILE A 684 -4.07 -4.80 17.18
CA ILE A 684 -4.51 -5.84 18.13
C ILE A 684 -5.84 -6.47 17.73
N MET A 685 -6.71 -5.76 17.03
CA MET A 685 -8.08 -6.21 16.79
C MET A 685 -8.13 -7.34 15.75
N SER A 686 -8.97 -8.34 16.02
CA SER A 686 -9.35 -9.37 15.03
C SER A 686 -10.64 -8.99 14.30
N GLU A 687 -10.88 -9.54 13.11
CA GLU A 687 -12.09 -9.27 12.31
C GLU A 687 -13.39 -9.54 13.09
N GLU A 688 -13.40 -10.58 13.94
CA GLU A 688 -14.56 -10.92 14.79
C GLU A 688 -14.93 -9.83 15.80
N GLN A 689 -14.01 -8.91 16.11
CA GLN A 689 -14.20 -7.86 17.11
C GLN A 689 -14.60 -6.52 16.50
N MET A 690 -14.41 -6.32 15.19
CA MET A 690 -14.77 -5.09 14.48
C MET A 690 -16.22 -4.63 14.73
N PRO A 691 -17.26 -5.49 14.66
CA PRO A 691 -18.65 -5.07 14.92
C PRO A 691 -18.85 -4.38 16.28
N ASN A 692 -18.23 -4.93 17.33
CA ASN A 692 -18.38 -4.38 18.67
C ASN A 692 -17.68 -3.02 18.80
N VAL A 693 -16.50 -2.87 18.18
CA VAL A 693 -15.76 -1.61 18.22
C VAL A 693 -16.47 -0.51 17.42
N VAL A 694 -17.01 -0.84 16.24
CA VAL A 694 -17.87 0.09 15.46
C VAL A 694 -19.02 0.59 16.32
N THR A 695 -19.69 -0.33 17.04
CA THR A 695 -20.80 0.03 17.95
C THR A 695 -20.37 0.99 19.07
N MET A 696 -19.13 0.86 19.58
CA MET A 696 -18.61 1.71 20.65
C MET A 696 -18.14 3.08 20.16
N LEU A 697 -17.67 3.19 18.91
CA LEU A 697 -17.08 4.42 18.38
C LEU A 697 -18.06 5.27 17.55
N LYS A 698 -19.14 4.69 17.02
CA LYS A 698 -20.07 5.39 16.11
C LYS A 698 -20.67 6.67 16.70
N ASP A 699 -20.88 6.74 18.01
CA ASP A 699 -21.51 7.90 18.66
C ASP A 699 -20.59 9.15 18.64
N TYR A 700 -19.29 8.96 18.39
CA TYR A 700 -18.34 10.04 18.15
C TYR A 700 -18.43 10.61 16.72
N LEU A 701 -19.21 10.00 15.83
CA LEU A 701 -19.45 10.48 14.46
C LEU A 701 -20.69 11.38 14.35
N SER A 702 -20.83 12.31 15.31
CA SER A 702 -21.93 13.28 15.35
C SER A 702 -21.50 14.68 14.89
N PRO A 703 -22.41 15.51 14.35
CA PRO A 703 -22.13 16.92 14.02
C PRO A 703 -21.60 17.72 15.22
N GLU A 704 -22.03 17.38 16.43
CA GLU A 704 -21.56 18.01 17.66
C GLU A 704 -20.10 17.65 17.96
N THR A 705 -19.73 16.36 17.83
CA THR A 705 -18.33 15.94 17.99
C THR A 705 -17.46 16.56 16.91
N TYR A 706 -17.93 16.58 15.67
CA TYR A 706 -17.24 17.22 14.55
C TYR A 706 -16.89 18.68 14.84
N LYS A 707 -17.83 19.45 15.41
CA LYS A 707 -17.65 20.86 15.72
C LYS A 707 -16.79 21.10 16.97
N ASN A 708 -16.98 20.29 18.02
CA ASN A 708 -16.38 20.53 19.34
C ASN A 708 -15.03 19.83 19.55
N ASN A 709 -14.78 18.73 18.84
CA ASN A 709 -13.56 17.92 18.94
C ASN A 709 -13.32 17.17 17.63
N PHE A 710 -12.84 17.91 16.62
CA PHE A 710 -12.59 17.37 15.27
C PHE A 710 -11.61 16.20 15.28
N GLY A 711 -10.55 16.23 16.10
CA GLY A 711 -9.60 15.12 16.18
C GLY A 711 -10.24 13.81 16.67
N ARG A 712 -11.14 13.88 17.66
CA ARG A 712 -11.93 12.71 18.08
C ARG A 712 -12.83 12.21 16.96
N PHE A 713 -13.52 13.11 16.26
CA PHE A 713 -14.33 12.74 15.10
C PHE A 713 -13.47 12.04 14.04
N TYR A 714 -12.35 12.65 13.68
CA TYR A 714 -11.47 12.22 12.60
C TYR A 714 -10.94 10.81 12.81
N HIS A 715 -10.30 10.53 13.95
CA HIS A 715 -9.71 9.21 14.20
C HIS A 715 -10.78 8.11 14.40
N CYS A 716 -11.96 8.45 14.95
CA CYS A 716 -13.07 7.50 14.97
C CYS A 716 -13.59 7.21 13.56
N TYR A 717 -13.66 8.23 12.71
CA TYR A 717 -14.12 8.08 11.32
C TYR A 717 -13.13 7.24 10.52
N GLU A 718 -11.84 7.54 10.60
CA GLU A 718 -10.76 6.80 9.95
C GLU A 718 -10.79 5.32 10.34
N PHE A 719 -10.94 5.02 11.63
CA PHE A 719 -11.00 3.65 12.10
C PHE A 719 -12.25 2.90 11.60
N ILE A 720 -13.43 3.54 11.70
CA ILE A 720 -14.68 2.96 11.23
C ILE A 720 -14.66 2.79 9.70
N TRP A 721 -14.01 3.70 8.97
CA TRP A 721 -13.77 3.58 7.54
C TRP A 721 -13.00 2.31 7.20
N LYS A 722 -11.89 2.04 7.91
CA LYS A 722 -11.12 0.78 7.76
C LYS A 722 -11.97 -0.45 8.08
N CYS A 723 -12.76 -0.41 9.15
CA CYS A 723 -13.70 -1.50 9.47
C CYS A 723 -14.70 -1.73 8.33
N ALA A 724 -15.24 -0.66 7.74
CA ALA A 724 -16.16 -0.75 6.61
C ALA A 724 -15.51 -1.32 5.34
N GLN A 725 -14.18 -1.22 5.17
CA GLN A 725 -13.48 -1.86 4.05
C GLN A 725 -13.35 -3.38 4.23
N SER A 726 -13.20 -3.85 5.47
CA SER A 726 -13.02 -5.28 5.79
C SER A 726 -14.33 -6.04 6.02
N MET A 727 -15.33 -5.39 6.63
CA MET A 727 -16.57 -6.05 7.01
C MET A 727 -17.51 -6.26 5.82
N SER A 728 -18.35 -7.30 5.90
CA SER A 728 -19.51 -7.41 5.03
C SER A 728 -20.52 -6.31 5.39
N TYR A 729 -21.21 -5.77 4.38
CA TYR A 729 -22.23 -4.73 4.60
C TYR A 729 -23.29 -5.14 5.63
N PRO A 730 -23.86 -6.36 5.60
CA PRO A 730 -24.83 -6.77 6.62
C PRO A 730 -24.27 -6.78 8.05
N ALA A 731 -23.01 -7.22 8.23
CA ALA A 731 -22.38 -7.23 9.55
C ALA A 731 -22.12 -5.80 10.06
N PHE A 732 -21.68 -4.91 9.18
CA PHE A 732 -21.45 -3.51 9.52
C PHE A 732 -22.76 -2.79 9.85
N TYR A 733 -23.79 -2.96 9.02
CA TYR A 733 -25.12 -2.41 9.25
C TYR A 733 -25.68 -2.86 10.61
N GLN A 734 -25.58 -4.16 10.92
CA GLN A 734 -26.04 -4.69 12.20
C GLN A 734 -25.31 -4.04 13.39
N ALA A 735 -23.99 -3.88 13.31
CA ALA A 735 -23.19 -3.18 14.32
C ALA A 735 -23.63 -1.71 14.46
N TRP A 736 -23.83 -1.04 13.32
CA TRP A 736 -24.23 0.35 13.26
C TRP A 736 -25.58 0.60 13.94
N HIS A 737 -26.55 -0.30 13.84
CA HIS A 737 -27.89 -0.14 14.43
C HIS A 737 -28.12 -0.85 15.77
N GLN A 738 -27.12 -1.53 16.35
CA GLN A 738 -27.29 -2.43 17.49
C GLN A 738 -27.89 -1.78 18.77
N GLN A 739 -27.75 -0.46 18.95
CA GLN A 739 -28.29 0.26 20.14
C GLN A 739 -29.68 0.88 19.93
N GLU A 740 -30.17 1.01 18.70
CA GLU A 740 -31.47 1.67 18.42
C GLU A 740 -32.64 0.77 18.84
N LYS A 741 -32.48 -0.56 18.76
CA LYS A 741 -33.51 -1.54 19.15
C LYS A 741 -33.84 -1.58 20.65
N VAL A 742 -33.04 -0.95 21.52
CA VAL A 742 -33.32 -0.88 22.97
C VAL A 742 -34.20 0.33 23.33
N LYS A 743 -34.26 1.37 22.48
CA LYS A 743 -35.05 2.58 22.75
C LYS A 743 -36.52 2.47 22.35
N ASP A 744 -36.86 1.60 21.40
CA ASP A 744 -38.25 1.40 20.92
C ASP A 744 -39.03 0.31 21.67
N GLY A 745 -38.45 -0.23 22.75
CA GLY A 745 -39.07 -1.26 23.61
C GLY A 745 -39.47 -0.79 25.01
N GLY A 746 -39.64 0.51 25.21
CA GLY A 746 -40.02 1.14 26.49
C GLY A 746 -41.50 1.45 26.61
#